data_AF-A0A158CN08-F1
#
_entry.id   AF-A0A158CN08-F1
#
_cell.length_a   1.000
_cell.length_b   1.000
_cell.length_c   1.000
_cell.angle_alpha   90.00
_cell.angle_beta   90.00
_cell.angle_gamma   90.00
#
_symmetry.space_group_name_H-M   'P 1'
#
loop_
_entity.id
_entity.type
_entity.pdbx_description
1 polymer ?
#
loop_
_entity_poly.entity_id
_entity_poly.type
_entity_poly.pdbx_seq_one_letter_code
_entity_poly.pdbx_strand_id
1 'polypeptide(L)'
;MASNDAVAQKPLASVDTPLGDDLRFLGLRASAELGRMPRIELTLVSKRADLDFSRILGKRVSVSLDVPKAKPRVFGGYVVGFRQTGMRGRLHVYEAAVRPWLWLLARRSNCRIFQNKTVEEIVKAVFADPVYKGLEFGEIKWKAGTRAHPPREYCVQYRESDFNFVSRLLEDEGIYYWFQDKDGKESLILTDTLAAHESVAGCESLPYGAVQAAAPDAEYISEWRTHHAIETHNWLLTDYDFRHPSRPLQKQAVKHMQGFDAFSGLEHFDYPGGYVEADHGESRAKSRADEWRIEGSVPDDPDINWHRIEARTNSRSVRAGALLKLTRHPRADQNAQYLVTRTRYEIELADYEAFDGAQANRCECWFSAIDAKQAFAPARTARKPFVQGPQTAVVVGPGGDEIYTDQYGRVKVQFFWDRQGKRDENSSCWIRVSQPWAGKGWGAIAIPRMGQEVIVDFLEGDPDRPIITGRVYNAEQMPPYDLPANMTQSGIKSRSSKGGSGANCNELRFEDKKGAEQVLIHAEKNQDIEVENDETHWVGHDRKKNIDHDETTVVKHDRTETVGNDEKIDILMNRTETVGVNESITIGANRSKTVKASETATVFLQRTHSVGINETITVGAAQEVTVGAFQAVTVGAYQAVTIGAYHTETVGASQTISVGSGQTVTVGSAQTVSVGGKQSTSVGGDQSLSVGGAQTVSVANDASESINGAQSSTVAKGRTSSVGEDDALKVGKNFTINADESISLVTGDASITMKKDGTIEIKGKDITVQGSGKINLTADGDIVMTASNIHQN
;
A
#
# COMPACT_ATOMS: atom_id res chain seq x y z
N MET A 1 -18.24 109.28 15.04
CA MET A 1 -17.66 108.63 16.23
C MET A 1 -17.71 107.14 15.97
N ALA A 2 -16.56 106.54 15.65
CA ALA A 2 -16.42 105.14 15.28
C ALA A 2 -16.40 104.26 16.54
N SER A 3 -17.12 103.15 16.49
CA SER A 3 -17.15 102.09 17.49
C SER A 3 -15.80 101.37 17.54
N ASN A 4 -15.19 101.33 18.72
CA ASN A 4 -14.08 100.46 19.04
C ASN A 4 -14.56 99.00 19.05
N ASP A 5 -14.43 98.31 17.91
CA ASP A 5 -14.43 96.85 17.91
C ASP A 5 -13.10 96.38 18.50
N ALA A 6 -13.14 96.06 19.80
CA ALA A 6 -12.09 95.27 20.43
C ALA A 6 -12.04 93.91 19.72
N VAL A 7 -10.99 93.69 18.93
CA VAL A 7 -10.70 92.41 18.30
C VAL A 7 -10.62 91.35 19.40
N ALA A 8 -11.66 90.52 19.52
CA ALA A 8 -11.68 89.41 20.45
C ALA A 8 -10.50 88.48 20.13
N GLN A 9 -9.54 88.40 21.07
CA GLN A 9 -8.38 87.53 20.95
C GLN A 9 -8.87 86.09 20.78
N LYS A 10 -8.52 85.45 19.66
CA LYS A 10 -8.91 84.08 19.36
C LYS A 10 -8.33 83.15 20.46
N PRO A 11 -9.13 82.26 21.07
CA PRO A 11 -8.66 81.39 22.14
C PRO A 11 -7.60 80.41 21.61
N LEU A 12 -6.56 80.13 22.43
CA LEU A 12 -5.47 79.22 22.07
C LEU A 12 -5.98 77.83 21.68
N ALA A 13 -6.96 77.31 22.40
CA ALA A 13 -7.62 76.05 22.07
C ALA A 13 -9.10 76.09 22.43
N SER A 14 -9.92 75.32 21.72
CA SER A 14 -11.35 75.14 21.97
C SER A 14 -11.71 73.65 21.88
N VAL A 15 -12.73 73.22 22.61
CA VAL A 15 -13.22 71.83 22.60
C VAL A 15 -14.62 71.77 22.02
N ASP A 16 -14.87 70.77 21.19
CA ASP A 16 -16.19 70.41 20.67
C ASP A 16 -16.59 69.05 21.27
N THR A 17 -17.77 69.02 21.91
CA THR A 17 -18.28 67.82 22.60
C THR A 17 -19.79 67.67 22.43
N PRO A 18 -20.34 66.44 22.57
CA PRO A 18 -21.80 66.22 22.57
C PRO A 18 -22.56 66.91 23.70
N LEU A 19 -21.86 67.39 24.73
CA LEU A 19 -22.43 68.17 25.83
C LEU A 19 -22.43 69.67 25.54
N GLY A 20 -21.88 70.10 24.41
CA GLY A 20 -21.83 71.51 23.99
C GLY A 20 -21.15 72.40 25.02
N ASP A 21 -21.72 73.58 25.27
CA ASP A 21 -21.18 74.61 26.17
C ASP A 21 -21.17 74.23 27.66
N ASP A 22 -21.77 73.09 28.02
CA ASP A 22 -21.70 72.55 29.39
C ASP A 22 -20.25 72.17 29.77
N LEU A 23 -19.36 71.93 28.81
CA LEU A 23 -17.95 71.65 29.04
C LEU A 23 -17.06 72.69 28.38
N ARG A 24 -16.03 73.14 29.10
CA ARG A 24 -15.00 74.06 28.61
C ARG A 24 -13.63 73.41 28.68
N PHE A 25 -12.78 73.75 27.72
CA PHE A 25 -11.42 73.24 27.64
C PHE A 25 -10.52 73.86 28.70
N LEU A 26 -9.83 73.07 29.52
CA LEU A 26 -8.83 73.59 30.46
C LEU A 26 -7.41 73.14 30.07
N GLY A 27 -7.25 71.88 29.67
CA GLY A 27 -5.95 71.38 29.26
C GLY A 27 -6.02 70.07 28.48
N LEU A 28 -4.90 69.72 27.87
CA LEU A 28 -4.72 68.52 27.07
C LEU A 28 -3.30 67.98 27.23
N ARG A 29 -3.20 66.66 27.39
CA ARG A 29 -1.96 65.91 27.20
C ARG A 29 -2.18 64.93 26.06
N ALA A 30 -1.42 65.06 24.97
CA ALA A 30 -1.59 64.21 23.79
C ALA A 30 -0.26 63.61 23.35
N SER A 31 -0.20 62.30 23.19
CA SER A 31 0.96 61.61 22.63
C SER A 31 0.59 60.87 21.35
N ALA A 32 1.45 60.95 20.35
CA ALA A 32 1.34 60.20 19.10
C ALA A 32 2.71 59.71 18.67
N GLU A 33 2.76 58.50 18.12
CA GLU A 33 4.00 57.85 17.70
C GLU A 33 3.73 56.96 16.47
N LEU A 34 4.70 56.88 15.56
CA LEU A 34 4.59 56.05 14.36
C LEU A 34 4.39 54.58 14.73
N GLY A 35 3.40 53.95 14.12
CA GLY A 35 3.02 52.55 14.36
C GLY A 35 2.35 52.32 15.71
N ARG A 36 2.01 53.37 16.47
CA ARG A 36 1.39 53.27 17.80
C ARG A 36 0.09 54.05 17.87
N MET A 37 -0.76 53.63 18.79
CA MET A 37 -2.06 54.25 19.00
C MET A 37 -1.90 55.59 19.73
N PRO A 38 -2.36 56.71 19.16
CA PRO A 38 -2.38 57.99 19.86
C PRO A 38 -3.20 57.95 21.15
N ARG A 39 -2.77 58.75 22.13
CA ARG A 39 -3.39 58.91 23.44
C ARG A 39 -3.67 60.37 23.68
N ILE A 40 -4.90 60.73 24.03
CA ILE A 40 -5.27 62.08 24.41
C ILE A 40 -5.95 62.03 25.78
N GLU A 41 -5.50 62.84 26.71
CA GLU A 41 -6.14 63.07 28.00
C GLU A 41 -6.56 64.54 28.04
N LEU A 42 -7.87 64.78 28.19
CA LEU A 42 -8.44 66.12 28.27
C LEU A 42 -8.78 66.44 29.72
N THR A 43 -8.44 67.64 30.15
CA THR A 43 -8.97 68.26 31.37
C THR A 43 -9.98 69.31 30.95
N LEU A 44 -11.21 69.15 31.43
CA LEU A 44 -12.37 69.97 31.10
C LEU A 44 -12.97 70.53 32.39
N VAL A 45 -13.68 71.65 32.28
CA VAL A 45 -14.37 72.27 33.42
C VAL A 45 -15.83 72.58 33.09
N SER A 46 -16.70 72.48 34.09
CA SER A 46 -18.12 72.81 33.97
C SER A 46 -18.61 73.55 35.21
N LYS A 47 -19.66 74.36 35.04
CA LYS A 47 -20.45 74.88 36.18
C LYS A 47 -21.33 73.80 36.82
N ARG A 48 -21.58 72.71 36.10
CA ARG A 48 -22.48 71.62 36.51
C ARG A 48 -21.70 70.51 37.22
N ALA A 49 -22.22 70.05 38.34
CA ALA A 49 -21.71 68.89 39.08
C ALA A 49 -22.35 67.56 38.62
N ASP A 50 -23.43 67.64 37.85
CA ASP A 50 -24.39 66.58 37.57
C ASP A 50 -24.42 66.17 36.09
N LEU A 51 -23.30 66.31 35.38
CA LEU A 51 -23.24 65.96 33.95
C LEU A 51 -23.56 64.47 33.75
N ASP A 52 -24.44 64.16 32.80
CA ASP A 52 -24.77 62.79 32.42
C ASP A 52 -23.67 62.20 31.54
N PHE A 53 -22.89 61.27 32.12
CA PHE A 53 -21.73 60.67 31.46
C PHE A 53 -22.14 59.82 30.25
N SER A 54 -23.36 59.29 30.20
CA SER A 54 -23.84 58.47 29.07
C SER A 54 -23.95 59.25 27.76
N ARG A 55 -24.10 60.58 27.85
CA ARG A 55 -24.19 61.47 26.68
C ARG A 55 -22.85 61.74 26.01
N ILE A 56 -21.73 61.52 26.71
CA ILE A 56 -20.38 61.78 26.19
C ILE A 56 -19.54 60.51 26.01
N LEU A 57 -19.72 59.50 26.86
CA LEU A 57 -18.99 58.24 26.76
C LEU A 57 -19.30 57.52 25.43
N GLY A 58 -18.26 57.06 24.73
CA GLY A 58 -18.38 56.40 23.42
C GLY A 58 -18.72 57.34 22.26
N LYS A 59 -18.78 58.66 22.48
CA LYS A 59 -19.00 59.66 21.44
C LYS A 59 -17.71 60.35 21.03
N ARG A 60 -17.69 60.94 19.83
CA ARG A 60 -16.54 61.73 19.37
C ARG A 60 -16.47 63.07 20.08
N VAL A 61 -15.25 63.50 20.36
CA VAL A 61 -14.89 64.84 20.82
C VAL A 61 -13.67 65.32 20.04
N SER A 62 -13.50 66.63 19.94
CA SER A 62 -12.32 67.22 19.31
C SER A 62 -11.83 68.47 20.03
N VAL A 63 -10.51 68.71 20.00
CA VAL A 63 -9.88 69.94 20.47
C VAL A 63 -9.21 70.62 19.28
N SER A 64 -9.60 71.86 18.99
CA SER A 64 -8.99 72.68 17.94
C SER A 64 -7.96 73.63 18.56
N LEU A 65 -6.68 73.39 18.28
CA LEU A 65 -5.55 74.23 18.66
C LEU A 65 -5.29 75.28 17.57
N ASP A 66 -5.25 76.55 17.95
CA ASP A 66 -4.92 77.64 17.04
C ASP A 66 -3.45 77.60 16.63
N VAL A 67 -3.19 77.61 15.31
CA VAL A 67 -1.84 77.59 14.74
C VAL A 67 -1.59 78.92 14.02
N PRO A 68 -0.51 79.65 14.31
CA PRO A 68 -0.21 80.91 13.63
C PRO A 68 -0.12 80.73 12.10
N LYS A 69 -0.90 81.53 11.36
CA LYS A 69 -0.90 81.57 9.88
C LYS A 69 -1.21 80.24 9.18
N ALA A 70 -1.77 79.26 9.89
CA ALA A 70 -2.20 77.98 9.33
C ALA A 70 -3.61 77.61 9.82
N LYS A 71 -4.16 76.53 9.26
CA LYS A 71 -5.44 75.98 9.76
C LYS A 71 -5.25 75.44 11.19
N PRO A 72 -6.29 75.53 12.06
CA PRO A 72 -6.23 74.93 13.39
C PRO A 72 -5.86 73.45 13.31
N ARG A 73 -5.06 72.99 14.27
CA ARG A 73 -4.76 71.58 14.43
C ARG A 73 -5.83 70.95 15.30
N VAL A 74 -6.44 69.87 14.81
CA VAL A 74 -7.46 69.16 15.57
C VAL A 74 -6.86 67.92 16.25
N PHE A 75 -7.20 67.73 17.51
CA PHE A 75 -6.98 66.50 18.27
C PHE A 75 -8.34 65.86 18.52
N GLY A 76 -8.66 64.80 17.78
CA GLY A 76 -9.98 64.16 17.82
C GLY A 76 -9.93 62.71 18.24
N GLY A 77 -11.08 62.20 18.69
CA GLY A 77 -11.26 60.78 18.96
C GLY A 77 -12.56 60.49 19.71
N TYR A 78 -12.72 59.25 20.13
CA TYR A 78 -13.82 58.79 20.98
C TYR A 78 -13.44 58.93 22.45
N VAL A 79 -14.39 59.37 23.27
CA VAL A 79 -14.26 59.34 24.73
C VAL A 79 -14.42 57.90 25.20
N VAL A 80 -13.33 57.28 25.66
CA VAL A 80 -13.30 55.89 26.13
C VAL A 80 -13.30 55.77 27.65
N GLY A 81 -13.13 56.90 28.34
CA GLY A 81 -13.27 57.03 29.78
C GLY A 81 -13.57 58.48 30.14
N PHE A 82 -14.46 58.68 31.11
CA PHE A 82 -14.86 60.01 31.56
C PHE A 82 -15.05 59.97 33.07
N ARG A 83 -14.45 60.92 33.80
CA ARG A 83 -14.54 61.00 35.26
C ARG A 83 -14.59 62.43 35.75
N GLN A 84 -15.23 62.64 36.89
CA GLN A 84 -15.17 63.89 37.66
C GLN A 84 -14.11 63.72 38.75
N THR A 85 -13.19 64.67 38.90
CA THR A 85 -12.04 64.52 39.81
C THR A 85 -12.07 65.49 40.99
N GLY A 86 -12.59 66.70 40.82
CA GLY A 86 -12.61 67.71 41.87
C GLY A 86 -13.16 69.06 41.40
N MET A 87 -12.68 70.14 42.02
CA MET A 87 -13.02 71.51 41.66
C MET A 87 -11.77 72.35 41.43
N ARG A 88 -11.88 73.34 40.54
CA ARG A 88 -10.85 74.36 40.28
C ARG A 88 -11.55 75.71 40.27
N GLY A 89 -11.29 76.53 41.30
CA GLY A 89 -12.12 77.70 41.59
C GLY A 89 -13.57 77.27 41.87
N ARG A 90 -14.55 77.90 41.22
CA ARG A 90 -15.98 77.55 41.31
C ARG A 90 -16.45 76.48 40.31
N LEU A 91 -15.56 75.96 39.47
CA LEU A 91 -15.90 75.00 38.43
C LEU A 91 -15.58 73.57 38.85
N HIS A 92 -16.40 72.62 38.41
CA HIS A 92 -16.14 71.19 38.55
C HIS A 92 -15.20 70.71 37.43
N VAL A 93 -14.19 69.93 37.80
CA VAL A 93 -13.17 69.39 36.88
C VAL A 93 -13.58 68.00 36.43
N TYR A 94 -13.54 67.80 35.13
CA TYR A 94 -13.78 66.53 34.45
C TYR A 94 -12.55 66.14 33.63
N GLU A 95 -12.28 64.85 33.56
CA GLU A 95 -11.21 64.29 32.74
C GLU A 95 -11.79 63.31 31.73
N ALA A 96 -11.36 63.44 30.48
CA ALA A 96 -11.76 62.56 29.38
C ALA A 96 -10.54 61.87 28.77
N ALA A 97 -10.54 60.53 28.80
CA ALA A 97 -9.61 59.73 28.03
C ALA A 97 -10.15 59.61 26.60
N VAL A 98 -9.45 60.21 25.63
CA VAL A 98 -9.84 60.25 24.23
C VAL A 98 -8.88 59.40 23.39
N ARG A 99 -9.43 58.52 22.54
CA ARG A 99 -8.66 57.59 21.71
C ARG A 99 -9.20 57.56 20.27
N PRO A 100 -8.37 57.24 19.27
CA PRO A 100 -8.88 57.02 17.92
C PRO A 100 -9.79 55.79 17.85
N TRP A 101 -10.55 55.65 16.76
CA TRP A 101 -11.40 54.49 16.50
C TRP A 101 -10.64 53.15 16.61
N LEU A 102 -9.34 53.15 16.29
CA LEU A 102 -8.46 51.98 16.33
C LEU A 102 -8.39 51.35 17.74
N TRP A 103 -8.63 52.12 18.80
CA TRP A 103 -8.69 51.61 20.17
C TRP A 103 -9.83 50.62 20.41
N LEU A 104 -10.94 50.78 19.69
CA LEU A 104 -12.11 49.92 19.85
C LEU A 104 -11.82 48.48 19.40
N LEU A 105 -10.89 48.29 18.47
CA LEU A 105 -10.42 46.97 18.05
C LEU A 105 -9.67 46.23 19.17
N ALA A 106 -9.17 46.94 20.18
CA ALA A 106 -8.56 46.32 21.36
C ALA A 106 -9.62 45.80 22.36
N ARG A 107 -10.92 46.07 22.13
CA ARG A 107 -12.02 45.64 23.01
C ARG A 107 -12.67 44.33 22.56
N ARG A 108 -12.31 43.80 21.39
CA ARG A 108 -12.78 42.52 20.87
C ARG A 108 -11.60 41.57 20.70
N SER A 109 -11.77 40.33 21.12
CA SER A 109 -10.87 39.21 20.81
C SER A 109 -11.58 38.15 19.98
N ASN A 110 -10.83 37.47 19.11
CA ASN A 110 -11.39 36.51 18.18
C ASN A 110 -10.42 35.39 17.82
N CYS A 111 -10.96 34.32 17.23
CA CYS A 111 -10.22 33.31 16.49
C CYS A 111 -10.75 33.26 15.05
N ARG A 112 -9.90 33.53 14.05
CA ARG A 112 -10.28 33.59 12.63
C ARG A 112 -9.14 33.13 11.74
N ILE A 113 -9.48 32.53 10.61
CA ILE A 113 -8.55 32.08 9.59
C ILE A 113 -8.70 32.96 8.35
N PHE A 114 -7.59 33.45 7.82
CA PHE A 114 -7.49 34.16 6.56
C PHE A 114 -6.58 33.37 5.62
N GLN A 115 -7.06 33.11 4.40
CA GLN A 115 -6.32 32.29 3.43
C GLN A 115 -6.16 33.03 2.11
N ASN A 116 -4.99 32.88 1.50
CA ASN A 116 -4.64 33.46 0.21
C ASN A 116 -4.92 34.96 0.14
N LYS A 117 -4.54 35.70 1.18
CA LYS A 117 -4.75 37.14 1.29
C LYS A 117 -3.47 37.87 1.62
N THR A 118 -3.27 39.05 1.05
CA THR A 118 -2.18 39.96 1.44
C THR A 118 -2.45 40.55 2.83
N VAL A 119 -1.42 41.09 3.47
CA VAL A 119 -1.58 41.82 4.74
C VAL A 119 -2.58 42.97 4.61
N GLU A 120 -2.61 43.66 3.47
CA GLU A 120 -3.56 44.73 3.19
C GLU A 120 -5.01 44.22 3.18
N GLU A 121 -5.27 43.14 2.47
CA GLU A 121 -6.61 42.54 2.38
C GLU A 121 -7.09 42.03 3.74
N ILE A 122 -6.19 41.45 4.55
CA ILE A 122 -6.50 41.00 5.90
C ILE A 122 -6.86 42.19 6.79
N VAL A 123 -6.02 43.23 6.83
CA VAL A 123 -6.26 44.41 7.66
C VAL A 123 -7.56 45.11 7.26
N LYS A 124 -7.80 45.30 5.95
CA LYS A 124 -9.07 45.84 5.46
C LYS A 124 -10.27 44.96 5.83
N ALA A 125 -10.15 43.64 5.75
CA ALA A 125 -11.22 42.73 6.15
C ALA A 125 -11.53 42.81 7.65
N VAL A 126 -10.52 42.99 8.52
CA VAL A 126 -10.72 43.21 9.96
C VAL A 126 -11.47 44.52 10.20
N PHE A 127 -11.09 45.60 9.51
CA PHE A 127 -11.75 46.91 9.63
C PHE A 127 -13.18 46.90 9.08
N ALA A 128 -13.43 46.14 8.03
CA ALA A 128 -14.75 46.00 7.41
C ALA A 128 -15.68 45.01 8.14
N ASP A 129 -15.25 44.42 9.26
CA ASP A 129 -16.09 43.50 10.03
C ASP A 129 -17.40 44.19 10.46
N PRO A 130 -18.57 43.54 10.27
CA PRO A 130 -19.87 44.14 10.56
C PRO A 130 -20.02 44.72 11.98
N VAL A 131 -19.25 44.23 12.96
CA VAL A 131 -19.26 44.76 14.33
C VAL A 131 -18.86 46.24 14.40
N TYR A 132 -18.10 46.74 13.41
CA TYR A 132 -17.60 48.11 13.37
C TYR A 132 -18.39 49.05 12.46
N LYS A 133 -19.46 48.59 11.80
CA LYS A 133 -20.23 49.37 10.80
C LYS A 133 -20.75 50.72 11.33
N GLY A 134 -20.98 50.84 12.64
CA GLY A 134 -21.46 52.08 13.28
C GLY A 134 -20.36 53.04 13.74
N LEU A 135 -19.08 52.70 13.52
CA LEU A 135 -17.96 53.57 13.85
C LEU A 135 -17.68 54.52 12.70
N GLU A 136 -17.48 55.79 13.01
CA GLU A 136 -16.90 56.75 12.07
C GLU A 136 -15.42 56.46 11.94
N PHE A 137 -15.07 55.66 10.93
CA PHE A 137 -13.70 55.52 10.47
C PHE A 137 -13.25 56.81 9.78
N GLY A 138 -12.02 57.23 10.06
CA GLY A 138 -11.31 58.12 9.14
C GLY A 138 -11.04 57.43 7.80
N GLU A 139 -10.56 58.18 6.81
CA GLU A 139 -10.13 57.60 5.54
C GLU A 139 -8.89 56.70 5.74
N ILE A 140 -8.90 55.47 5.23
CA ILE A 140 -7.77 54.54 5.38
C ILE A 140 -6.95 54.56 4.09
N LYS A 141 -5.73 55.10 4.16
CA LYS A 141 -4.83 55.23 3.00
C LYS A 141 -3.69 54.24 3.10
N TRP A 142 -3.72 53.25 2.21
CA TRP A 142 -2.64 52.30 2.07
C TRP A 142 -1.58 52.83 1.09
N LYS A 143 -0.39 53.09 1.60
CA LYS A 143 0.80 53.57 0.88
C LYS A 143 2.01 52.67 1.16
N ALA A 144 1.80 51.41 1.55
CA ALA A 144 2.87 50.42 1.68
C ALA A 144 3.00 49.64 0.35
N GLY A 145 4.22 49.43 -0.10
CA GLY A 145 4.49 48.78 -1.39
C GLY A 145 5.94 48.92 -1.88
N THR A 146 6.83 49.47 -1.05
CA THR A 146 8.27 49.48 -1.36
C THR A 146 8.96 48.19 -0.95
N ARG A 147 8.34 47.41 -0.08
CA ARG A 147 8.76 46.06 0.33
C ARG A 147 7.81 44.99 -0.23
N ALA A 148 8.31 43.77 -0.35
CA ALA A 148 7.48 42.64 -0.80
C ALA A 148 6.57 42.16 0.34
N HIS A 149 5.25 42.18 0.10
CA HIS A 149 4.22 41.70 1.02
C HIS A 149 3.33 40.65 0.33
N PRO A 150 3.86 39.45 0.04
CA PRO A 150 3.12 38.45 -0.73
C PRO A 150 1.84 37.99 -0.02
N PRO A 151 0.86 37.46 -0.76
CA PRO A 151 -0.30 36.81 -0.15
C PRO A 151 0.14 35.67 0.79
N ARG A 152 -0.47 35.61 1.96
CA ARG A 152 -0.27 34.53 2.93
C ARG A 152 -1.18 33.38 2.57
N GLU A 153 -0.63 32.19 2.34
CA GLU A 153 -1.41 30.96 2.12
C GLU A 153 -2.36 30.72 3.32
N TYR A 154 -1.85 30.95 4.53
CA TYR A 154 -2.57 30.75 5.79
C TYR A 154 -2.12 31.78 6.84
N CYS A 155 -3.08 32.44 7.48
CA CYS A 155 -2.84 33.43 8.53
C CYS A 155 -3.99 33.40 9.53
N VAL A 156 -3.67 33.21 10.81
CA VAL A 156 -4.62 32.94 11.87
C VAL A 156 -4.57 34.05 12.91
N GLN A 157 -5.70 34.69 13.15
CA GLN A 157 -5.92 35.44 14.39
C GLN A 157 -6.28 34.41 15.46
N TYR A 158 -5.48 34.28 16.52
CA TYR A 158 -5.70 33.24 17.55
C TYR A 158 -5.67 33.83 18.95
N ARG A 159 -6.84 33.84 19.62
CA ARG A 159 -7.01 34.29 21.03
C ARG A 159 -6.38 35.66 21.34
N GLU A 160 -6.42 36.56 20.37
CA GLU A 160 -5.85 37.91 20.46
C GLU A 160 -6.90 38.95 20.08
N SER A 161 -6.66 40.23 20.40
CA SER A 161 -7.57 41.31 20.00
C SER A 161 -7.45 41.64 18.52
N ASP A 162 -8.48 42.21 17.91
CA ASP A 162 -8.41 42.67 16.52
C ASP A 162 -7.28 43.71 16.33
N PHE A 163 -7.05 44.55 17.35
CA PHE A 163 -5.97 45.52 17.34
C PHE A 163 -4.59 44.86 17.43
N ASN A 164 -4.41 43.87 18.31
CA ASN A 164 -3.13 43.16 18.43
C ASN A 164 -2.80 42.41 17.13
N PHE A 165 -3.80 41.76 16.53
CA PHE A 165 -3.66 41.04 15.27
C PHE A 165 -3.22 41.96 14.12
N VAL A 166 -3.92 43.09 13.93
CA VAL A 166 -3.53 44.09 12.92
C VAL A 166 -2.13 44.63 13.23
N SER A 167 -1.85 45.00 14.47
CA SER A 167 -0.56 45.59 14.84
C SER A 167 0.59 44.61 14.61
N ARG A 168 0.49 43.35 15.02
CA ARG A 168 1.56 42.36 14.81
C ARG A 168 1.80 42.06 13.35
N LEU A 169 0.75 42.06 12.51
CA LEU A 169 0.90 41.82 11.07
C LEU A 169 1.61 42.98 10.39
N LEU A 170 1.23 44.21 10.74
CA LEU A 170 1.90 45.41 10.24
C LEU A 170 3.36 45.45 10.70
N GLU A 171 3.62 45.23 11.99
CA GLU A 171 4.98 45.19 12.55
C GLU A 171 5.84 44.07 11.95
N ASP A 172 5.28 42.88 11.74
CA ASP A 172 5.99 41.74 11.15
C ASP A 172 6.42 42.01 9.70
N GLU A 173 5.58 42.72 8.93
CA GLU A 173 5.89 43.17 7.56
C GLU A 173 6.66 44.52 7.52
N GLY A 174 6.93 45.14 8.67
CA GLY A 174 7.61 46.43 8.76
C GLY A 174 6.78 47.63 8.27
N ILE A 175 5.45 47.46 8.19
CA ILE A 175 4.47 48.51 7.89
C ILE A 175 4.11 49.23 9.18
N TYR A 176 4.09 50.55 9.15
CA TYR A 176 3.70 51.39 10.27
C TYR A 176 2.60 52.36 9.84
N TYR A 177 2.02 53.05 10.83
CA TYR A 177 0.92 53.96 10.58
C TYR A 177 0.97 55.22 11.42
N TRP A 178 0.25 56.27 10.98
CA TRP A 178 -0.07 57.42 11.81
C TRP A 178 -1.41 58.03 11.38
N PHE A 179 -1.94 58.90 12.24
CA PHE A 179 -3.15 59.66 11.95
C PHE A 179 -2.77 61.01 11.34
N GLN A 180 -3.29 61.26 10.13
CA GLN A 180 -3.17 62.54 9.44
C GLN A 180 -4.52 63.25 9.46
N ASP A 181 -4.54 64.49 9.95
CA ASP A 181 -5.66 65.40 9.72
C ASP A 181 -5.30 66.32 8.55
N LYS A 182 -6.12 66.28 7.50
CA LYS A 182 -6.06 67.21 6.38
C LYS A 182 -7.47 67.70 6.06
N ASP A 183 -7.64 69.02 6.06
CA ASP A 183 -8.90 69.69 5.75
C ASP A 183 -10.10 69.24 6.63
N GLY A 184 -9.84 68.91 7.89
CA GLY A 184 -10.88 68.47 8.84
C GLY A 184 -11.31 67.02 8.65
N LYS A 185 -10.58 66.24 7.85
CA LYS A 185 -10.76 64.80 7.68
C LYS A 185 -9.57 64.05 8.26
N GLU A 186 -9.85 63.23 9.25
CA GLU A 186 -8.89 62.29 9.83
C GLU A 186 -8.67 61.11 8.86
N SER A 187 -7.42 60.75 8.62
CA SER A 187 -7.01 59.60 7.82
C SER A 187 -6.01 58.75 8.59
N LEU A 188 -6.13 57.43 8.51
CA LEU A 188 -5.09 56.49 8.93
C LEU A 188 -4.20 56.19 7.73
N ILE A 189 -2.94 56.64 7.78
CA ILE A 189 -1.96 56.35 6.73
C ILE A 189 -1.17 55.12 7.14
N LEU A 190 -1.11 54.10 6.27
CA LEU A 190 -0.27 52.92 6.45
C LEU A 190 0.82 52.90 5.39
N THR A 191 2.09 52.75 5.77
CA THR A 191 3.22 52.80 4.83
C THR A 191 4.40 51.98 5.32
N ASP A 192 5.33 51.70 4.40
CA ASP A 192 6.64 51.11 4.63
C ASP A 192 7.78 52.05 4.17
N THR A 193 7.46 53.29 3.78
CA THR A 193 8.40 54.19 3.11
C THR A 193 8.29 55.64 3.57
N LEU A 194 9.45 56.32 3.58
CA LEU A 194 9.54 57.76 3.82
C LEU A 194 8.75 58.57 2.79
N ALA A 195 8.61 58.08 1.54
CA ALA A 195 7.97 58.82 0.45
C ALA A 195 6.48 59.14 0.71
N ALA A 196 5.84 58.47 1.67
CA ALA A 196 4.47 58.74 2.08
C ALA A 196 4.33 59.94 3.04
N HIS A 197 5.44 60.43 3.60
CA HIS A 197 5.49 61.53 4.56
C HIS A 197 5.59 62.88 3.87
N GLU A 198 4.99 63.90 4.48
CA GLU A 198 4.91 65.26 3.94
C GLU A 198 5.33 66.26 5.03
N SER A 199 5.87 67.41 4.63
CA SER A 199 6.01 68.55 5.53
C SER A 199 4.64 69.16 5.84
N VAL A 200 4.47 69.68 7.05
CA VAL A 200 3.21 70.30 7.50
C VAL A 200 3.38 71.80 7.65
N ALA A 201 2.36 72.57 7.23
CA ALA A 201 2.32 74.01 7.36
C ALA A 201 2.57 74.49 8.80
N GLY A 202 3.54 75.37 8.99
CA GLY A 202 3.98 75.88 10.30
C GLY A 202 5.08 75.05 10.96
N CYS A 203 5.44 73.87 10.45
CA CYS A 203 6.59 73.11 10.95
C CYS A 203 7.50 72.57 9.83
N GLU A 204 7.46 73.15 8.63
CA GLU A 204 8.33 72.76 7.52
C GLU A 204 9.79 73.03 7.83
N SER A 205 10.06 74.13 8.53
CA SER A 205 11.39 74.54 8.96
C SER A 205 11.30 75.30 10.27
N LEU A 206 11.98 74.83 11.31
CA LEU A 206 12.04 75.51 12.61
C LEU A 206 13.49 75.89 12.97
N PRO A 207 13.71 77.11 13.50
CA PRO A 207 15.02 77.51 14.00
C PRO A 207 15.29 76.92 15.39
N TYR A 208 16.55 76.57 15.67
CA TYR A 208 17.02 76.26 17.01
C TYR A 208 17.34 77.54 17.79
N GLY A 209 16.85 77.60 19.04
CA GLY A 209 17.02 78.73 19.94
C GLY A 209 16.00 79.85 19.72
N ALA A 210 15.52 80.44 20.83
CA ALA A 210 14.72 81.65 20.76
C ALA A 210 15.59 82.81 20.26
N VAL A 211 15.13 83.54 19.26
CA VAL A 211 15.80 84.78 18.84
C VAL A 211 15.48 85.85 19.89
N GLN A 212 16.49 86.50 20.48
CA GLN A 212 16.25 87.72 21.26
C GLN A 212 15.55 88.74 20.35
N ALA A 213 14.41 89.28 20.79
CA ALA A 213 13.47 90.10 20.01
C ALA A 213 12.63 89.35 18.94
N ALA A 214 12.45 88.03 19.06
CA ALA A 214 11.45 87.31 18.27
C ALA A 214 10.04 87.85 18.51
N ALA A 215 9.20 87.83 17.47
CA ALA A 215 7.78 88.14 17.60
C ALA A 215 7.11 87.22 18.65
N PRO A 216 6.09 87.67 19.40
CA PRO A 216 5.41 86.87 20.42
C PRO A 216 4.93 85.49 19.95
N ASP A 217 4.64 85.34 18.66
CA ASP A 217 4.15 84.10 18.03
C ASP A 217 5.25 83.32 17.26
N ALA A 218 6.53 83.64 17.45
CA ALA A 218 7.61 82.94 16.78
C ALA A 218 7.76 81.51 17.33
N GLU A 219 7.65 80.52 16.44
CA GLU A 219 7.88 79.12 16.77
C GLU A 219 9.37 78.76 16.62
N TYR A 220 9.92 78.06 17.59
CA TYR A 220 11.32 77.64 17.63
C TYR A 220 11.49 76.32 18.38
N ILE A 221 12.64 75.67 18.19
CA ILE A 221 13.06 74.51 18.97
C ILE A 221 13.95 75.02 20.10
N SER A 222 13.51 74.82 21.35
CA SER A 222 14.19 75.32 22.56
C SER A 222 15.26 74.36 23.06
N GLU A 223 15.09 73.06 22.85
CA GLU A 223 16.04 72.02 23.23
C GLU A 223 16.21 71.05 22.05
N TRP A 224 17.46 70.62 21.81
CA TRP A 224 17.82 69.62 20.81
C TRP A 224 18.92 68.75 21.38
N ARG A 225 18.63 67.47 21.58
CA ARG A 225 19.56 66.47 22.09
C ARG A 225 19.76 65.42 21.03
N THR A 226 21.01 65.17 20.67
CA THR A 226 21.39 64.12 19.73
C THR A 226 22.13 63.03 20.47
N HIS A 227 21.78 61.78 20.21
CA HIS A 227 22.32 60.61 20.88
C HIS A 227 22.78 59.56 19.87
N HIS A 228 23.87 58.87 20.21
CA HIS A 228 24.41 57.76 19.45
C HIS A 228 24.71 56.61 20.42
N ALA A 229 24.22 55.41 20.08
CA ALA A 229 24.46 54.17 20.82
C ALA A 229 24.97 53.08 19.87
N ILE A 230 25.66 52.08 20.41
CA ILE A 230 26.05 50.88 19.65
C ILE A 230 24.81 50.00 19.49
N GLU A 231 24.38 49.78 18.25
CA GLU A 231 23.27 48.89 17.94
C GLU A 231 23.69 47.87 16.87
N THR A 232 23.18 46.65 16.98
CA THR A 232 23.38 45.63 15.94
C THR A 232 22.23 45.71 14.94
N HIS A 233 22.55 46.15 13.72
CA HIS A 233 21.57 46.23 12.63
C HIS A 233 21.80 45.20 11.52
N ASN A 234 22.83 44.36 11.65
CA ASN A 234 23.00 43.23 10.77
C ASN A 234 22.04 42.13 11.22
N TRP A 235 21.25 41.62 10.27
CA TRP A 235 20.28 40.57 10.52
C TRP A 235 20.51 39.41 9.57
N LEU A 236 20.43 38.20 10.11
CA LEU A 236 20.48 36.95 9.39
C LEU A 236 19.22 36.14 9.72
N LEU A 237 18.37 35.96 8.71
CA LEU A 237 17.14 35.17 8.83
C LEU A 237 17.26 33.90 8.00
N THR A 238 16.59 32.83 8.44
CA THR A 238 16.42 31.62 7.62
C THR A 238 15.09 30.93 7.94
N ASP A 239 14.67 30.03 7.06
CA ASP A 239 13.44 29.25 7.22
C ASP A 239 13.58 27.92 6.48
N TYR A 240 12.53 27.09 6.49
CA TYR A 240 12.50 25.79 5.81
C TYR A 240 11.23 25.64 4.95
N ASP A 241 11.43 25.34 3.66
CA ASP A 241 10.35 24.97 2.73
C ASP A 241 10.44 23.48 2.39
N PHE A 242 9.45 22.70 2.85
CA PHE A 242 9.40 21.27 2.57
C PHE A 242 9.14 20.95 1.08
N ARG A 243 8.61 21.89 0.29
CA ARG A 243 8.40 21.72 -1.15
C ARG A 243 9.73 21.82 -1.92
N HIS A 244 10.69 22.55 -1.37
CA HIS A 244 12.04 22.73 -1.91
C HIS A 244 13.10 22.58 -0.80
N PRO A 245 13.28 21.37 -0.21
CA PRO A 245 14.01 21.18 1.05
C PRO A 245 15.50 21.53 1.00
N SER A 246 16.10 21.57 -0.20
CA SER A 246 17.50 21.95 -0.41
C SER A 246 17.71 23.42 -0.81
N ARG A 247 16.62 24.20 -0.98
CA ARG A 247 16.71 25.62 -1.37
C ARG A 247 17.28 26.43 -0.19
N PRO A 248 18.40 27.13 -0.34
CA PRO A 248 18.90 27.99 0.71
C PRO A 248 17.97 29.19 0.90
N LEU A 249 17.39 29.31 2.09
CA LEU A 249 16.49 30.41 2.47
C LEU A 249 17.18 31.46 3.35
N GLN A 250 18.48 31.33 3.61
CA GLN A 250 19.22 32.32 4.38
C GLN A 250 19.22 33.69 3.68
N LYS A 251 18.81 34.73 4.41
CA LYS A 251 18.78 36.11 3.92
C LYS A 251 19.42 37.04 4.95
N GLN A 252 20.30 37.90 4.45
CA GLN A 252 21.05 38.83 5.28
C GLN A 252 20.71 40.27 4.90
N ALA A 253 20.60 41.14 5.90
CA ALA A 253 20.62 42.58 5.72
C ALA A 253 21.80 43.13 6.53
N VAL A 254 22.70 43.87 5.87
CA VAL A 254 23.89 44.48 6.49
C VAL A 254 23.76 45.99 6.42
N LYS A 255 24.02 46.68 7.53
CA LYS A 255 24.05 48.16 7.57
C LYS A 255 25.41 48.66 8.02
N HIS A 256 26.06 49.41 7.14
CA HIS A 256 27.28 50.13 7.50
C HIS A 256 26.94 51.37 8.32
N MET A 257 27.34 51.38 9.59
CA MET A 257 27.24 52.54 10.47
C MET A 257 28.59 53.21 10.61
N GLN A 258 28.65 54.50 10.32
CA GLN A 258 29.87 55.29 10.41
C GLN A 258 30.39 55.31 11.86
N GLY A 259 31.67 54.96 12.05
CA GLY A 259 32.30 54.87 13.37
C GLY A 259 32.18 53.50 14.06
N PHE A 260 31.60 52.50 13.39
CA PHE A 260 31.36 51.15 13.94
C PHE A 260 32.13 50.03 13.23
N ASP A 261 33.17 50.37 12.46
CA ASP A 261 33.89 49.38 11.62
C ASP A 261 34.46 48.21 12.44
N ALA A 262 34.94 48.47 13.67
CA ALA A 262 35.45 47.47 14.60
C ALA A 262 34.38 46.47 15.11
N PHE A 263 33.10 46.81 15.01
CA PHE A 263 31.95 46.02 15.47
C PHE A 263 31.06 45.54 14.32
N SER A 264 31.51 45.70 13.08
CA SER A 264 30.76 45.38 11.86
C SER A 264 30.37 43.90 11.73
N GLY A 265 31.00 43.01 12.49
CA GLY A 265 30.66 41.59 12.56
C GLY A 265 29.57 41.20 13.55
N LEU A 266 29.07 42.12 14.40
CA LEU A 266 27.93 41.83 15.27
C LEU A 266 26.69 41.58 14.42
N GLU A 267 25.93 40.53 14.73
CA GLU A 267 24.70 40.16 14.01
C GLU A 267 23.59 39.65 14.93
N HIS A 268 22.35 39.83 14.47
CA HIS A 268 21.17 39.15 15.00
C HIS A 268 20.81 37.98 14.07
N PHE A 269 20.75 36.77 14.62
CA PHE A 269 20.25 35.59 13.93
C PHE A 269 18.87 35.18 14.48
N ASP A 270 17.94 34.80 13.60
CA ASP A 270 16.61 34.33 14.00
C ASP A 270 16.08 33.21 13.07
N TYR A 271 15.36 32.26 13.66
CA TYR A 271 14.64 31.18 13.00
C TYR A 271 13.37 30.86 13.81
N PRO A 272 12.20 30.72 13.16
CA PRO A 272 11.94 30.80 11.72
C PRO A 272 11.73 32.23 11.22
N GLY A 273 12.15 32.50 9.97
CA GLY A 273 12.07 33.82 9.34
C GLY A 273 10.68 34.25 8.87
N GLY A 274 9.74 33.33 8.69
CA GLY A 274 8.37 33.61 8.28
C GLY A 274 8.17 33.77 6.76
N TYR A 275 8.99 33.11 5.94
CA TYR A 275 8.93 33.21 4.48
C TYR A 275 9.39 31.92 3.79
N VAL A 276 8.96 31.71 2.54
CA VAL A 276 9.44 30.63 1.66
C VAL A 276 9.99 31.16 0.34
N GLU A 277 9.72 32.43 0.01
CA GLU A 277 10.26 33.11 -1.17
C GLU A 277 11.41 34.04 -0.84
N ALA A 278 12.39 34.08 -1.74
CA ALA A 278 13.64 34.81 -1.55
C ALA A 278 13.43 36.32 -1.35
N ASP A 279 12.57 36.95 -2.15
CA ASP A 279 12.34 38.41 -2.14
C ASP A 279 11.59 38.87 -0.88
N HIS A 280 10.70 38.01 -0.35
CA HIS A 280 10.03 38.27 0.92
C HIS A 280 11.00 38.14 2.08
N GLY A 281 11.88 37.13 2.06
CA GLY A 281 12.94 36.98 3.05
C GLY A 281 13.92 38.16 3.07
N GLU A 282 14.30 38.68 1.91
CA GLU A 282 15.11 39.90 1.81
C GLU A 282 14.37 41.12 2.37
N SER A 283 13.10 41.30 2.00
CA SER A 283 12.26 42.39 2.54
C SER A 283 12.10 42.32 4.06
N ARG A 284 11.95 41.12 4.62
CA ARG A 284 11.89 40.89 6.07
C ARG A 284 13.22 41.19 6.75
N ALA A 285 14.35 40.68 6.23
CA ALA A 285 15.67 40.97 6.78
C ALA A 285 15.95 42.49 6.78
N LYS A 286 15.60 43.18 5.70
CA LYS A 286 15.71 44.65 5.60
C LYS A 286 14.80 45.35 6.61
N SER A 287 13.56 44.88 6.76
CA SER A 287 12.63 45.39 7.77
C SER A 287 13.21 45.25 9.17
N ARG A 288 13.80 44.09 9.52
CA ARG A 288 14.48 43.86 10.81
C ARG A 288 15.67 44.79 11.01
N ALA A 289 16.48 45.02 9.98
CA ALA A 289 17.58 45.98 10.03
C ALA A 289 17.10 47.44 10.15
N ASP A 290 15.90 47.74 9.67
CA ASP A 290 15.23 49.05 9.76
C ASP A 290 14.38 49.20 11.04
N GLU A 291 14.24 48.16 11.88
CA GLU A 291 13.42 48.19 13.10
C GLU A 291 13.95 49.26 14.06
N TRP A 292 13.11 50.26 14.30
CA TRP A 292 13.37 51.31 15.27
C TRP A 292 12.91 50.83 16.64
N ARG A 293 13.87 50.49 17.49
CA ARG A 293 13.60 49.99 18.85
C ARG A 293 13.01 51.10 19.71
N ILE A 294 11.86 50.81 20.32
CA ILE A 294 11.15 51.74 21.20
C ILE A 294 11.74 51.64 22.60
N GLU A 295 11.83 52.80 23.24
CA GLU A 295 12.02 53.07 24.67
C GLU A 295 11.92 51.82 25.58
N GLY A 296 13.06 51.37 26.14
CA GLY A 296 13.14 50.31 27.18
C GLY A 296 13.57 48.91 26.73
N SER A 297 14.13 48.73 25.53
CA SER A 297 14.41 47.41 24.93
C SER A 297 15.88 46.95 24.95
N VAL A 298 16.73 47.51 25.82
CA VAL A 298 17.94 46.79 26.26
C VAL A 298 17.54 46.12 27.58
N PRO A 299 17.24 44.81 27.60
CA PRO A 299 16.80 44.12 28.81
C PRO A 299 17.81 44.24 29.96
N ASP A 300 19.08 44.44 29.61
CA ASP A 300 20.22 44.41 30.53
C ASP A 300 20.69 45.82 30.96
N ASP A 301 20.22 46.90 30.33
CA ASP A 301 20.59 48.27 30.68
C ASP A 301 19.52 49.30 30.24
N PRO A 302 18.48 49.55 31.08
CA PRO A 302 17.43 50.51 30.77
C PRO A 302 17.90 51.98 30.77
N ASP A 303 19.12 52.28 31.24
CA ASP A 303 19.68 53.63 31.30
C ASP A 303 20.28 54.07 29.94
N ILE A 304 20.62 53.10 29.06
CA ILE A 304 21.03 53.31 27.66
C ILE A 304 19.77 53.35 26.80
N ASN A 305 18.97 54.40 27.00
CA ASN A 305 17.71 54.57 26.30
C ASN A 305 17.63 56.00 25.76
N TRP A 306 18.20 56.18 24.58
CA TRP A 306 18.24 57.49 23.95
C TRP A 306 17.62 57.44 22.57
N HIS A 307 16.53 58.17 22.37
CA HIS A 307 16.11 58.49 21.02
C HIS A 307 17.24 59.24 20.31
N ARG A 308 17.52 58.88 19.04
CA ARG A 308 18.58 59.53 18.25
C ARG A 308 18.50 61.06 18.30
N ILE A 309 17.27 61.58 18.31
CA ILE A 309 16.98 62.99 18.57
C ILE A 309 15.83 63.10 19.57
N GLU A 310 16.01 63.92 20.59
CA GLU A 310 14.96 64.44 21.45
C GLU A 310 14.95 65.96 21.39
N ALA A 311 13.77 66.54 21.21
CA ALA A 311 13.64 67.97 21.05
C ALA A 311 12.41 68.51 21.79
N ARG A 312 12.50 69.77 22.20
CA ARG A 312 11.40 70.53 22.80
C ARG A 312 11.13 71.77 21.96
N THR A 313 9.86 72.06 21.71
CA THR A 313 9.43 73.20 20.89
C THR A 313 8.14 73.80 21.43
N ASN A 314 7.95 75.10 21.19
CA ASN A 314 6.67 75.78 21.36
C ASN A 314 5.78 75.70 20.10
N SER A 315 6.23 75.02 19.04
CA SER A 315 5.47 74.90 17.80
C SER A 315 4.19 74.09 17.98
N ARG A 316 3.09 74.64 17.48
CA ARG A 316 1.75 74.05 17.53
C ARG A 316 1.52 73.07 16.37
N SER A 317 2.38 73.13 15.34
CA SER A 317 2.26 72.33 14.11
C SER A 317 2.97 70.97 14.14
N VAL A 318 4.05 70.82 14.92
CA VAL A 318 4.89 69.61 14.96
C VAL A 318 4.08 68.36 15.30
N ARG A 319 4.12 67.33 14.46
CA ARG A 319 3.30 66.12 14.66
C ARG A 319 4.03 64.87 14.18
N ALA A 320 3.73 63.74 14.82
CA ALA A 320 4.25 62.45 14.36
C ALA A 320 3.86 62.20 12.89
N GLY A 321 4.82 61.74 12.10
CA GLY A 321 4.71 61.54 10.66
C GLY A 321 4.99 62.77 9.80
N ALA A 322 5.27 63.95 10.37
CA ALA A 322 5.67 65.13 9.60
C ALA A 322 7.17 65.15 9.29
N LEU A 323 7.53 65.70 8.13
CA LEU A 323 8.90 66.06 7.80
C LEU A 323 9.21 67.49 8.28
N LEU A 324 10.26 67.64 9.07
CA LEU A 324 10.69 68.90 9.68
C LEU A 324 12.15 69.19 9.36
N LYS A 325 12.45 70.40 8.87
CA LYS A 325 13.84 70.86 8.67
C LYS A 325 14.33 71.64 9.89
N LEU A 326 15.42 71.19 10.52
CA LEU A 326 16.09 71.98 11.56
C LEU A 326 17.00 73.03 10.91
N THR A 327 16.98 74.25 11.44
CA THR A 327 17.87 75.33 11.00
C THR A 327 18.48 76.05 12.19
N ARG A 328 19.62 76.73 11.96
CA ARG A 328 20.34 77.54 12.97
C ARG A 328 20.84 76.77 14.19
N HIS A 329 20.94 75.44 14.12
CA HIS A 329 21.59 74.66 15.16
C HIS A 329 23.11 74.89 15.11
N PRO A 330 23.82 75.14 16.24
CA PRO A 330 25.26 75.42 16.27
C PRO A 330 26.11 74.32 15.64
N ARG A 331 25.67 73.06 15.76
CA ARG A 331 26.30 71.90 15.11
C ARG A 331 25.77 71.77 13.68
N ALA A 332 26.63 71.98 12.68
CA ALA A 332 26.23 72.12 11.28
C ALA A 332 25.54 70.86 10.70
N ASP A 333 26.03 69.66 11.04
CA ASP A 333 25.50 68.36 10.62
C ASP A 333 24.07 68.09 11.12
N GLN A 334 23.64 68.77 12.20
CA GLN A 334 22.27 68.68 12.72
C GLN A 334 21.27 69.54 11.93
N ASN A 335 21.71 70.43 11.04
CA ASN A 335 20.80 71.24 10.22
C ASN A 335 20.31 70.44 9.00
N ALA A 336 19.56 69.37 9.26
CA ALA A 336 19.04 68.44 8.27
C ALA A 336 17.50 68.37 8.27
N GLN A 337 16.96 67.51 7.40
CA GLN A 337 15.55 67.16 7.40
C GLN A 337 15.34 65.90 8.23
N TYR A 338 14.31 65.92 9.06
CA TYR A 338 13.99 64.88 10.01
C TYR A 338 12.56 64.40 9.87
N LEU A 339 12.34 63.11 10.04
CA LEU A 339 11.02 62.51 10.22
C LEU A 339 10.69 62.51 11.72
N VAL A 340 9.62 63.21 12.10
CA VAL A 340 9.13 63.21 13.48
C VAL A 340 8.47 61.86 13.76
N THR A 341 9.07 61.06 14.65
CA THR A 341 8.61 59.70 14.98
C THR A 341 7.65 59.67 16.16
N ARG A 342 7.80 60.60 17.11
CA ARG A 342 6.98 60.70 18.33
C ARG A 342 6.73 62.15 18.68
N THR A 343 5.56 62.44 19.26
CA THR A 343 5.21 63.73 19.84
C THR A 343 4.48 63.55 21.16
N ARG A 344 4.70 64.46 22.11
CA ARG A 344 3.96 64.63 23.35
C ARG A 344 3.66 66.12 23.52
N TYR A 345 2.40 66.48 23.45
CA TYR A 345 1.87 67.82 23.71
C TYR A 345 1.41 67.93 25.15
N GLU A 346 1.71 69.06 25.76
CA GLU A 346 1.04 69.55 26.96
C GLU A 346 0.52 70.97 26.68
N ILE A 347 -0.80 71.12 26.74
CA ILE A 347 -1.51 72.38 26.52
C ILE A 347 -2.32 72.68 27.78
N GLU A 348 -2.12 73.84 28.37
CA GLU A 348 -2.84 74.29 29.55
C GLU A 348 -3.26 75.75 29.34
N LEU A 349 -4.55 76.04 29.52
CA LEU A 349 -5.03 77.42 29.53
C LEU A 349 -4.84 78.05 30.90
N ALA A 350 -4.70 79.37 30.91
CA ALA A 350 -4.86 80.18 32.10
C ALA A 350 -6.21 79.89 32.76
N ASP A 351 -6.27 80.00 34.08
CA ASP A 351 -7.50 79.79 34.81
C ASP A 351 -8.61 80.74 34.33
N TYR A 352 -9.82 80.21 34.21
CA TYR A 352 -11.01 80.98 33.83
C TYR A 352 -11.40 82.04 34.87
N GLU A 353 -10.79 82.00 36.05
CA GLU A 353 -10.91 82.98 37.13
C GLU A 353 -9.51 83.55 37.41
N ALA A 354 -9.40 84.87 37.46
CA ALA A 354 -8.14 85.53 37.81
C ALA A 354 -7.91 85.46 39.32
N PHE A 355 -6.84 84.79 39.74
CA PHE A 355 -6.32 84.80 41.11
C PHE A 355 -4.87 85.32 41.11
N ASP A 356 -4.37 85.79 42.25
CA ASP A 356 -2.97 86.22 42.39
C ASP A 356 -2.04 85.02 42.14
N GLY A 357 -1.18 85.11 41.13
CA GLY A 357 -0.38 83.98 40.61
C GLY A 357 -0.98 83.23 39.40
N ALA A 358 -1.99 83.77 38.71
CA ALA A 358 -2.59 83.16 37.52
C ALA A 358 -1.53 82.79 36.45
N GLN A 359 -1.52 81.51 36.04
CA GLN A 359 -0.59 80.99 35.04
C GLN A 359 -0.97 81.47 33.63
N ALA A 360 0.02 81.82 32.81
CA ALA A 360 -0.18 82.10 31.39
C ALA A 360 -0.52 80.82 30.62
N ASN A 361 -1.18 80.96 29.47
CA ASN A 361 -1.41 79.84 28.54
C ASN A 361 -0.06 79.18 28.18
N ARG A 362 0.00 77.84 28.29
CA ARG A 362 1.18 77.04 27.96
C ARG A 362 0.85 76.08 26.84
N CYS A 363 1.72 76.02 25.83
CA CYS A 363 1.67 75.02 24.76
C CYS A 363 3.09 74.57 24.46
N GLU A 364 3.40 73.34 24.83
CA GLU A 364 4.73 72.76 24.60
C GLU A 364 4.59 71.39 23.95
N CYS A 365 5.55 71.09 23.07
CA CYS A 365 5.69 69.78 22.43
C CYS A 365 7.09 69.24 22.66
N TRP A 366 7.17 68.03 23.20
CA TRP A 366 8.35 67.19 23.13
C TRP A 366 8.21 66.27 21.94
N PHE A 367 9.25 66.12 21.15
CA PHE A 367 9.22 65.22 20.00
C PHE A 367 10.54 64.47 19.83
N SER A 368 10.44 63.28 19.24
CA SER A 368 11.57 62.50 18.80
C SER A 368 11.57 62.44 17.28
N ALA A 369 12.76 62.33 16.70
CA ALA A 369 12.90 62.29 15.25
C ALA A 369 14.08 61.44 14.81
N ILE A 370 14.06 61.05 13.54
CA ILE A 370 15.18 60.40 12.85
C ILE A 370 15.56 61.22 11.62
N ASP A 371 16.83 61.14 11.20
CA ASP A 371 17.24 61.74 9.93
C ASP A 371 16.40 61.15 8.80
N ALA A 372 15.82 62.00 7.95
CA ALA A 372 14.95 61.54 6.86
C ALA A 372 15.66 60.59 5.89
N LYS A 373 17.00 60.52 5.86
CA LYS A 373 17.76 59.53 5.08
C LYS A 373 17.67 58.11 5.64
N GLN A 374 17.25 57.96 6.90
CA GLN A 374 17.15 56.66 7.56
C GLN A 374 15.77 56.05 7.30
N ALA A 375 15.75 54.79 6.90
CA ALA A 375 14.51 54.03 6.82
C ALA A 375 13.96 53.74 8.22
N PHE A 376 12.64 53.69 8.33
CA PHE A 376 11.91 53.37 9.56
C PHE A 376 11.09 52.10 9.36
N ALA A 377 11.22 51.17 10.30
CA ALA A 377 10.24 50.12 10.54
C ALA A 377 9.84 50.15 12.02
N PRO A 378 8.59 49.82 12.38
CA PRO A 378 8.16 49.84 13.77
C PRO A 378 8.78 48.69 14.55
N ALA A 379 9.09 48.89 15.84
CA ALA A 379 9.43 47.78 16.72
C ALA A 379 8.29 46.74 16.79
N ARG A 380 8.64 45.46 16.93
CA ARG A 380 7.68 44.37 17.15
C ARG A 380 7.25 44.30 18.62
N THR A 381 6.24 45.06 18.99
CA THR A 381 5.70 45.13 20.37
C THR A 381 4.39 44.38 20.55
N ALA A 382 3.63 44.22 19.47
CA ALA A 382 2.41 43.42 19.49
C ALA A 382 2.80 41.94 19.63
N ARG A 383 2.25 41.28 20.66
CA ARG A 383 2.63 39.90 20.98
C ARG A 383 2.10 38.98 19.88
N LYS A 384 2.99 38.16 19.30
CA LYS A 384 2.57 37.06 18.43
C LYS A 384 1.86 35.99 19.29
N PRO A 385 0.67 35.52 18.90
CA PRO A 385 0.00 34.45 19.63
C PRO A 385 0.83 33.17 19.58
N PHE A 386 0.76 32.39 20.65
CA PHE A 386 1.47 31.12 20.80
C PHE A 386 0.46 30.03 21.20
N VAL A 387 0.42 28.93 20.45
CA VAL A 387 -0.37 27.75 20.81
C VAL A 387 0.43 26.93 21.79
N GLN A 388 -0.03 26.87 23.04
CA GLN A 388 0.70 26.24 24.14
C GLN A 388 0.87 24.71 24.02
N GLY A 389 0.11 24.06 23.16
CA GLY A 389 0.17 22.62 22.96
C GLY A 389 -0.77 22.16 21.84
N PRO A 390 -0.75 20.86 21.52
CA PRO A 390 -1.53 20.33 20.43
C PRO A 390 -3.04 20.42 20.70
N GLN A 391 -3.82 20.45 19.63
CA GLN A 391 -5.27 20.50 19.63
C GLN A 391 -5.82 19.39 18.76
N THR A 392 -7.09 19.02 18.93
CA THR A 392 -7.75 18.16 17.95
C THR A 392 -8.54 18.96 16.92
N ALA A 393 -8.68 18.39 15.73
CA ALA A 393 -9.46 18.94 14.62
C ALA A 393 -10.08 17.81 13.81
N VAL A 394 -11.12 18.11 13.02
CA VAL A 394 -11.78 17.12 12.16
C VAL A 394 -11.27 17.29 10.73
N VAL A 395 -10.92 16.19 10.07
CA VAL A 395 -10.48 16.20 8.66
C VAL A 395 -11.67 16.52 7.74
N VAL A 396 -11.48 17.41 6.77
CA VAL A 396 -12.52 17.91 5.87
C VAL A 396 -12.03 18.01 4.43
N GLY A 397 -12.97 18.22 3.50
CA GLY A 397 -12.74 18.31 2.06
C GLY A 397 -14.06 18.49 1.31
N PRO A 398 -14.07 18.33 -0.02
CA PRO A 398 -15.26 18.52 -0.83
C PRO A 398 -16.31 17.44 -0.55
N GLY A 399 -17.58 17.80 -0.63
CA GLY A 399 -18.69 16.85 -0.42
C GLY A 399 -18.70 15.72 -1.45
N GLY A 400 -18.99 14.49 -1.01
CA GLY A 400 -19.13 13.30 -1.87
C GLY A 400 -17.86 12.46 -2.06
N ASP A 401 -16.72 12.91 -1.56
CA ASP A 401 -15.50 12.10 -1.42
C ASP A 401 -15.42 11.45 -0.02
N GLU A 402 -14.50 10.50 0.17
CA GLU A 402 -14.11 10.00 1.51
C GLU A 402 -12.70 10.45 1.92
N ILE A 403 -11.85 10.72 0.93
CA ILE A 403 -10.43 11.04 1.08
C ILE A 403 -10.13 12.27 0.23
N TYR A 404 -9.58 13.31 0.85
CA TYR A 404 -9.14 14.52 0.16
C TYR A 404 -7.70 14.83 0.55
N THR A 405 -6.78 14.57 -0.38
CA THR A 405 -5.33 14.66 -0.16
C THR A 405 -4.63 15.21 -1.40
N ASP A 406 -3.43 15.76 -1.21
CA ASP A 406 -2.57 16.19 -2.31
C ASP A 406 -1.35 15.26 -2.51
N GLN A 407 -0.45 15.65 -3.43
CA GLN A 407 0.77 14.89 -3.80
C GLN A 407 1.75 14.65 -2.65
N TYR A 408 1.61 15.35 -1.52
CA TYR A 408 2.47 15.21 -0.34
C TYR A 408 1.78 14.43 0.80
N GLY A 409 0.58 13.90 0.56
CA GLY A 409 -0.21 13.23 1.61
C GLY A 409 -0.76 14.19 2.67
N ARG A 410 -0.93 15.48 2.33
CA ARG A 410 -1.50 16.49 3.23
C ARG A 410 -3.02 16.41 3.21
N VAL A 411 -3.65 16.78 4.31
CA VAL A 411 -5.12 16.89 4.41
C VAL A 411 -5.52 18.29 4.88
N LYS A 412 -6.82 18.61 4.82
CA LYS A 412 -7.39 19.83 5.39
C LYS A 412 -8.23 19.49 6.61
N VAL A 413 -8.36 20.43 7.54
CA VAL A 413 -9.10 20.24 8.80
C VAL A 413 -10.00 21.42 9.12
N GLN A 414 -11.02 21.18 9.94
CA GLN A 414 -11.77 22.21 10.64
C GLN A 414 -11.38 22.18 12.12
N PHE A 415 -10.82 23.27 12.63
CA PHE A 415 -10.59 23.43 14.07
C PHE A 415 -11.90 23.71 14.81
N PHE A 416 -12.02 23.24 16.06
CA PHE A 416 -13.25 23.42 16.85
C PHE A 416 -13.53 24.88 17.25
N TRP A 417 -12.51 25.73 17.28
CA TRP A 417 -12.67 27.16 17.53
C TRP A 417 -12.96 27.98 16.26
N ASP A 418 -12.83 27.38 15.07
CA ASP A 418 -13.15 28.07 13.83
C ASP A 418 -14.67 28.07 13.62
N ARG A 419 -15.25 29.26 13.76
CA ARG A 419 -16.69 29.53 13.65
C ARG A 419 -17.12 29.95 12.25
N GLN A 420 -16.16 30.29 11.37
CA GLN A 420 -16.43 30.80 10.03
C GLN A 420 -16.29 29.72 8.95
N GLY A 421 -15.50 28.69 9.20
CA GLY A 421 -15.39 27.53 8.33
C GLY A 421 -16.71 26.77 8.21
N LYS A 422 -16.89 26.15 7.05
CA LYS A 422 -18.12 25.44 6.65
C LYS A 422 -17.94 23.92 6.69
N ARG A 423 -16.82 23.43 7.23
CA ARG A 423 -16.42 22.01 7.19
C ARG A 423 -16.28 21.48 5.75
N ASP A 424 -15.72 22.29 4.87
CA ASP A 424 -15.46 22.00 3.46
C ASP A 424 -13.96 22.11 3.13
N GLU A 425 -13.60 21.98 1.85
CA GLU A 425 -12.22 22.11 1.36
C GLU A 425 -11.60 23.51 1.56
N ASN A 426 -12.36 24.51 2.00
CA ASN A 426 -11.88 25.88 2.22
C ASN A 426 -11.61 26.19 3.70
N SER A 427 -11.84 25.23 4.60
CA SER A 427 -11.73 25.38 6.06
C SER A 427 -10.30 25.67 6.55
N SER A 428 -9.29 25.06 5.94
CA SER A 428 -7.88 25.28 6.28
C SER A 428 -6.95 25.21 5.07
N CYS A 429 -5.67 25.55 5.29
CA CYS A 429 -4.59 25.22 4.37
C CYS A 429 -4.34 23.71 4.34
N TRP A 430 -3.44 23.29 3.45
CA TRP A 430 -2.97 21.90 3.40
C TRP A 430 -1.98 21.62 4.54
N ILE A 431 -2.34 20.69 5.43
CA ILE A 431 -1.59 20.36 6.63
C ILE A 431 -0.87 19.02 6.44
N ARG A 432 0.44 19.00 6.71
CA ARG A 432 1.25 17.76 6.66
C ARG A 432 0.83 16.80 7.76
N VAL A 433 0.86 15.51 7.44
CA VAL A 433 0.51 14.42 8.35
C VAL A 433 1.76 13.63 8.70
N SER A 434 2.07 13.55 9.99
CA SER A 434 3.09 12.64 10.51
C SER A 434 2.74 11.20 10.15
N GLN A 435 3.74 10.48 9.65
CA GLN A 435 3.62 9.08 9.28
C GLN A 435 4.47 8.22 10.21
N PRO A 436 4.09 6.94 10.44
CA PRO A 436 4.89 6.03 11.25
C PRO A 436 6.33 5.84 10.73
N TRP A 437 6.53 5.90 9.41
CA TRP A 437 7.84 5.77 8.77
C TRP A 437 7.84 6.47 7.41
N ALA A 438 8.79 7.37 7.14
CA ALA A 438 8.82 8.15 5.89
C ALA A 438 10.24 8.28 5.32
N GLY A 439 10.45 7.72 4.12
CA GLY A 439 11.71 7.77 3.36
C GLY A 439 11.53 8.28 1.93
N LYS A 440 12.62 8.34 1.17
CA LYS A 440 12.62 8.82 -0.24
C LYS A 440 12.01 7.76 -1.16
N GLY A 441 10.68 7.80 -1.34
CA GLY A 441 9.93 6.87 -2.19
C GLY A 441 9.54 5.55 -1.51
N TRP A 442 9.64 5.46 -0.18
CA TRP A 442 9.33 4.27 0.60
C TRP A 442 8.90 4.67 2.02
N GLY A 443 8.17 3.81 2.74
CA GLY A 443 7.70 4.06 4.10
C GLY A 443 6.28 3.55 4.36
N ALA A 444 5.69 3.96 5.48
CA ALA A 444 4.30 3.69 5.84
C ALA A 444 3.44 4.92 5.57
N ILE A 445 2.25 4.73 4.99
CA ILE A 445 1.31 5.83 4.72
C ILE A 445 -0.11 5.45 5.14
N ALA A 446 -0.72 6.30 5.96
CA ALA A 446 -2.12 6.18 6.36
C ALA A 446 -2.80 7.55 6.28
N ILE A 447 -3.41 7.87 5.14
CA ILE A 447 -4.01 9.20 4.94
C ILE A 447 -5.28 9.32 5.79
N PRO A 448 -5.38 10.32 6.69
CA PRO A 448 -6.61 10.58 7.44
C PRO A 448 -7.79 10.83 6.50
N ARG A 449 -8.93 10.20 6.78
CA ARG A 449 -10.15 10.34 5.97
C ARG A 449 -11.02 11.47 6.51
N MET A 450 -11.87 12.02 5.65
CA MET A 450 -12.82 13.06 6.07
C MET A 450 -13.74 12.54 7.18
N GLY A 451 -14.01 13.40 8.17
CA GLY A 451 -14.77 13.06 9.37
C GLY A 451 -13.93 12.46 10.51
N GLN A 452 -12.69 12.03 10.25
CA GLN A 452 -11.81 11.51 11.31
C GLN A 452 -11.22 12.65 12.15
N GLU A 453 -11.00 12.38 13.45
CA GLU A 453 -10.37 13.30 14.37
C GLU A 453 -8.85 13.09 14.40
N VAL A 454 -8.12 14.20 14.26
CA VAL A 454 -6.65 14.23 14.23
C VAL A 454 -6.12 15.17 15.30
N ILE A 455 -4.92 14.87 15.81
CA ILE A 455 -4.16 15.76 16.68
C ILE A 455 -3.29 16.65 15.79
N VAL A 456 -3.47 17.96 15.93
CA VAL A 456 -2.74 19.01 15.23
C VAL A 456 -1.83 19.73 16.22
N ASP A 457 -0.54 19.67 15.95
CA ASP A 457 0.49 20.48 16.61
C ASP A 457 0.84 21.70 15.74
N PHE A 458 1.63 22.62 16.27
CA PHE A 458 1.97 23.88 15.63
C PHE A 458 3.48 24.11 15.71
N LEU A 459 4.16 24.20 14.55
CA LEU A 459 5.61 24.38 14.51
C LEU A 459 6.01 25.69 15.20
N GLU A 460 6.92 25.64 16.16
CA GLU A 460 7.31 26.78 17.03
C GLU A 460 6.12 27.40 17.79
N GLY A 461 5.05 26.62 18.02
CA GLY A 461 3.80 27.08 18.59
C GLY A 461 3.07 28.13 17.74
N ASP A 462 3.43 28.30 16.47
CA ASP A 462 2.86 29.30 15.57
C ASP A 462 1.51 28.84 15.01
N PRO A 463 0.39 29.54 15.30
CA PRO A 463 -0.93 29.19 14.76
C PRO A 463 -0.98 29.10 13.23
N ASP A 464 -0.07 29.78 12.54
CA ASP A 464 0.03 29.82 11.08
C ASP A 464 0.70 28.56 10.49
N ARG A 465 1.29 27.69 11.33
CA ARG A 465 2.08 26.52 10.89
C ARG A 465 1.60 25.19 11.51
N PRO A 466 0.36 24.76 11.21
CA PRO A 466 -0.15 23.50 11.73
C PRO A 466 0.55 22.28 11.11
N ILE A 467 0.65 21.19 11.87
CA ILE A 467 1.12 19.88 11.45
C ILE A 467 0.34 18.80 12.20
N ILE A 468 -0.20 17.80 11.50
CA ILE A 468 -0.91 16.67 12.14
C ILE A 468 0.12 15.69 12.68
N THR A 469 0.04 15.37 13.97
CA THR A 469 1.01 14.50 14.68
C THR A 469 0.40 13.21 15.18
N GLY A 470 -0.93 13.09 15.19
CA GLY A 470 -1.61 11.91 15.70
C GLY A 470 -3.06 11.77 15.22
N ARG A 471 -3.67 10.66 15.61
CA ARG A 471 -5.07 10.28 15.33
C ARG A 471 -5.67 9.76 16.63
N VAL A 472 -6.95 10.04 16.87
CA VAL A 472 -7.65 9.57 18.07
C VAL A 472 -9.01 9.01 17.69
N TYR A 473 -9.43 7.97 18.42
CA TYR A 473 -10.80 7.46 18.37
C TYR A 473 -11.70 8.32 19.24
N ASN A 474 -12.99 8.36 18.91
CA ASN A 474 -14.04 9.04 19.68
C ASN A 474 -15.36 8.26 19.60
N ALA A 475 -16.45 8.79 20.15
CA ALA A 475 -17.72 8.08 20.23
C ALA A 475 -18.37 7.78 18.85
N GLU A 476 -18.04 8.56 17.82
CA GLU A 476 -18.50 8.32 16.45
C GLU A 476 -17.51 7.46 15.65
N GLN A 477 -16.22 7.58 15.96
CA GLN A 477 -15.10 6.85 15.37
C GLN A 477 -14.52 5.91 16.43
N MET A 478 -15.24 4.84 16.76
CA MET A 478 -14.82 3.89 17.78
C MET A 478 -13.62 3.03 17.31
N PRO A 479 -12.81 2.51 18.26
CA PRO A 479 -11.76 1.53 17.95
C PRO A 479 -12.30 0.31 17.17
N PRO A 480 -11.47 -0.36 16.34
CA PRO A 480 -11.92 -1.42 15.43
C PRO A 480 -12.33 -2.72 16.14
N TYR A 481 -11.96 -2.91 17.40
CA TYR A 481 -12.26 -4.08 18.21
C TYR A 481 -13.04 -3.65 19.44
N ASP A 482 -14.06 -4.40 19.82
CA ASP A 482 -14.92 -4.03 20.94
C ASP A 482 -14.13 -4.02 22.25
N LEU A 483 -14.00 -2.83 22.85
CA LEU A 483 -13.31 -2.62 24.12
C LEU A 483 -14.33 -2.40 25.25
N PRO A 484 -14.05 -2.91 26.48
CA PRO A 484 -12.79 -3.55 26.91
C PRO A 484 -12.73 -5.07 26.66
N ALA A 485 -13.74 -5.68 26.03
CA ALA A 485 -13.82 -7.14 25.90
C ALA A 485 -12.60 -7.75 25.18
N ASN A 486 -12.09 -7.08 24.14
CA ASN A 486 -10.97 -7.53 23.31
C ASN A 486 -9.68 -6.75 23.58
N MET A 487 -9.36 -6.47 24.86
CA MET A 487 -8.21 -5.65 25.26
C MET A 487 -6.83 -6.23 24.88
N THR A 488 -6.76 -7.52 24.55
CA THR A 488 -5.54 -8.22 24.10
C THR A 488 -5.37 -8.23 22.58
N GLN A 489 -6.30 -7.63 21.82
CA GLN A 489 -6.21 -7.53 20.37
C GLN A 489 -5.50 -6.24 19.95
N SER A 490 -4.58 -6.37 18.99
CA SER A 490 -3.87 -5.26 18.36
C SER A 490 -3.77 -5.47 16.85
N GLY A 491 -3.60 -4.40 16.07
CA GLY A 491 -3.43 -4.54 14.62
C GLY A 491 -3.83 -3.33 13.79
N ILE A 492 -3.91 -3.57 12.48
CA ILE A 492 -4.29 -2.58 11.47
C ILE A 492 -5.50 -3.12 10.73
N LYS A 493 -6.62 -2.39 10.81
CA LYS A 493 -7.85 -2.67 10.07
C LYS A 493 -8.15 -1.51 9.14
N SER A 494 -8.19 -1.80 7.85
CA SER A 494 -8.52 -0.82 6.81
C SER A 494 -10.03 -0.82 6.52
N ARG A 495 -10.44 -0.04 5.50
CA ARG A 495 -11.81 0.01 5.02
C ARG A 495 -11.77 0.24 3.51
N SER A 496 -12.54 -0.52 2.73
CA SER A 496 -12.67 -0.25 1.29
C SER A 496 -13.16 1.18 1.05
N SER A 497 -12.63 1.86 0.03
CA SER A 497 -13.00 3.23 -0.33
C SER A 497 -13.18 3.30 -1.85
N LYS A 498 -14.25 3.93 -2.37
CA LYS A 498 -15.37 4.55 -1.66
C LYS A 498 -16.51 3.56 -1.40
N GLY A 499 -17.37 3.86 -0.42
CA GLY A 499 -18.62 3.15 -0.14
C GLY A 499 -18.47 1.83 0.60
N GLY A 500 -17.32 1.59 1.23
CA GLY A 500 -17.08 0.35 1.98
C GLY A 500 -17.95 0.26 3.23
N SER A 501 -18.64 -0.86 3.40
CA SER A 501 -19.37 -1.17 4.64
C SER A 501 -18.44 -1.69 5.74
N GLY A 502 -18.99 -1.94 6.94
CA GLY A 502 -18.30 -2.59 8.05
C GLY A 502 -17.67 -3.96 7.71
N ALA A 503 -18.16 -4.65 6.68
CA ALA A 503 -17.63 -5.93 6.21
C ALA A 503 -16.42 -5.80 5.28
N ASN A 504 -16.28 -4.69 4.55
CA ASN A 504 -15.28 -4.58 3.48
C ASN A 504 -13.95 -4.00 4.02
N CYS A 505 -12.95 -4.85 4.27
CA CYS A 505 -11.67 -4.40 4.83
C CYS A 505 -10.52 -5.36 4.54
N ASN A 506 -9.29 -4.83 4.51
CA ASN A 506 -8.09 -5.63 4.75
C ASN A 506 -7.67 -5.48 6.22
N GLU A 507 -7.28 -6.57 6.87
CA GLU A 507 -6.95 -6.61 8.30
C GLU A 507 -5.69 -7.45 8.57
N LEU A 508 -4.78 -6.91 9.37
CA LEU A 508 -3.73 -7.64 10.07
C LEU A 508 -3.96 -7.49 11.57
N ARG A 509 -4.31 -8.58 12.25
CA ARG A 509 -4.61 -8.57 13.70
C ARG A 509 -3.79 -9.61 14.44
N PHE A 510 -3.28 -9.21 15.60
CA PHE A 510 -2.63 -10.05 16.59
C PHE A 510 -3.55 -10.16 17.81
N GLU A 511 -3.83 -11.38 18.25
CA GLU A 511 -4.51 -11.71 19.51
C GLU A 511 -3.49 -12.30 20.47
N ASP A 512 -3.28 -11.62 21.60
CA ASP A 512 -2.30 -11.99 22.63
C ASP A 512 -2.94 -12.66 23.85
N LYS A 513 -4.22 -13.08 23.75
CA LYS A 513 -4.88 -13.85 24.81
C LYS A 513 -4.21 -15.22 24.97
N LYS A 514 -3.54 -15.40 26.11
CA LYS A 514 -2.83 -16.63 26.45
C LYS A 514 -3.67 -17.90 26.28
N GLY A 515 -3.18 -18.84 25.49
CA GLY A 515 -3.84 -20.12 25.16
C GLY A 515 -4.88 -20.01 24.05
N ALA A 516 -5.04 -18.84 23.45
CA ALA A 516 -5.93 -18.54 22.33
C ALA A 516 -5.30 -17.53 21.36
N GLU A 517 -3.95 -17.50 21.29
CA GLU A 517 -3.20 -16.58 20.46
C GLU A 517 -3.52 -16.80 18.98
N GLN A 518 -3.66 -15.72 18.21
CA GLN A 518 -4.00 -15.78 16.79
C GLN A 518 -3.36 -14.63 16.01
N VAL A 519 -2.84 -14.95 14.82
CA VAL A 519 -2.55 -13.96 13.78
C VAL A 519 -3.62 -14.11 12.69
N LEU A 520 -4.36 -13.04 12.41
CA LEU A 520 -5.31 -12.97 11.31
C LEU A 520 -4.73 -12.10 10.19
N ILE A 521 -4.67 -12.66 8.99
CA ILE A 521 -4.44 -11.93 7.75
C ILE A 521 -5.72 -12.07 6.92
N HIS A 522 -6.40 -10.95 6.68
CA HIS A 522 -7.62 -10.90 5.88
C HIS A 522 -7.42 -9.94 4.71
N ALA A 523 -7.59 -10.46 3.49
CA ALA A 523 -7.60 -9.69 2.26
C ALA A 523 -9.02 -9.67 1.70
N GLU A 524 -9.58 -8.48 1.46
CA GLU A 524 -10.96 -8.32 0.94
C GLU A 524 -11.11 -8.88 -0.47
N LYS A 525 -10.02 -8.88 -1.26
CA LYS A 525 -10.06 -9.26 -2.68
C LYS A 525 -8.91 -10.17 -3.08
N ASN A 526 -7.75 -9.59 -3.44
CA ASN A 526 -6.57 -10.35 -3.84
C ASN A 526 -5.54 -10.31 -2.71
N GLN A 527 -4.83 -11.42 -2.50
CA GLN A 527 -3.64 -11.50 -1.68
C GLN A 527 -2.49 -11.98 -2.57
N ASP A 528 -1.57 -11.07 -2.87
CA ASP A 528 -0.35 -11.37 -3.62
C ASP A 528 0.83 -11.46 -2.65
N ILE A 529 1.63 -12.51 -2.77
CA ILE A 529 2.83 -12.77 -1.93
C ILE A 529 4.00 -13.03 -2.88
N GLU A 530 5.08 -12.26 -2.72
CA GLU A 530 6.30 -12.38 -3.53
C GLU A 530 7.52 -12.50 -2.59
N VAL A 531 8.32 -13.55 -2.79
CA VAL A 531 9.53 -13.84 -2.02
C VAL A 531 10.67 -14.07 -3.00
N GLU A 532 11.68 -13.20 -2.95
CA GLU A 532 12.77 -13.16 -3.94
C GLU A 532 13.82 -14.27 -3.79
N ASN A 533 13.82 -14.99 -2.66
CA ASN A 533 14.78 -16.05 -2.40
C ASN A 533 14.09 -17.27 -1.78
N ASP A 534 14.12 -17.40 -0.44
CA ASP A 534 13.63 -18.57 0.26
C ASP A 534 12.37 -18.25 1.08
N GLU A 535 11.28 -18.96 0.82
CA GLU A 535 10.10 -19.02 1.70
C GLU A 535 10.19 -20.28 2.58
N THR A 536 10.08 -20.10 3.90
CA THR A 536 9.98 -21.22 4.84
C THR A 536 8.66 -21.16 5.61
N HIS A 537 7.99 -22.30 5.73
CA HIS A 537 6.71 -22.40 6.43
C HIS A 537 6.70 -23.65 7.32
N TRP A 538 6.61 -23.45 8.63
CA TRP A 538 6.54 -24.52 9.61
C TRP A 538 5.27 -24.37 10.45
N VAL A 539 4.53 -25.47 10.57
CA VAL A 539 3.28 -25.54 11.34
C VAL A 539 3.47 -26.61 12.41
N GLY A 540 3.40 -26.22 13.69
CA GLY A 540 3.64 -27.13 14.81
C GLY A 540 2.51 -28.14 15.10
N HIS A 541 1.35 -28.00 14.45
CA HIS A 541 0.21 -28.90 14.57
C HIS A 541 -0.45 -29.06 13.19
N ASP A 542 -1.71 -28.62 13.01
CA ASP A 542 -2.47 -28.85 11.78
C ASP A 542 -2.45 -27.65 10.84
N ARG A 543 -2.38 -27.92 9.53
CA ARG A 543 -2.65 -26.95 8.46
C ARG A 543 -3.87 -27.39 7.66
N LYS A 544 -4.89 -26.54 7.57
CA LYS A 544 -6.03 -26.73 6.67
C LYS A 544 -6.01 -25.67 5.58
N LYS A 545 -6.12 -26.10 4.31
CA LYS A 545 -6.19 -25.23 3.14
C LYS A 545 -7.45 -25.60 2.34
N ASN A 546 -8.29 -24.59 2.07
CA ASN A 546 -9.48 -24.74 1.24
C ASN A 546 -9.33 -23.82 0.02
N ILE A 547 -9.59 -24.36 -1.17
CA ILE A 547 -9.60 -23.63 -2.44
C ILE A 547 -10.94 -23.96 -3.10
N ASP A 548 -11.81 -22.97 -3.27
CA ASP A 548 -13.17 -23.21 -3.76
C ASP A 548 -13.24 -23.40 -5.29
N HIS A 549 -12.21 -22.97 -6.02
CA HIS A 549 -12.13 -23.10 -7.48
C HIS A 549 -10.85 -23.85 -7.89
N ASP A 550 -9.87 -23.16 -8.47
CA ASP A 550 -8.67 -23.80 -9.03
C ASP A 550 -7.42 -23.57 -8.18
N GLU A 551 -6.58 -24.60 -8.07
CA GLU A 551 -5.20 -24.49 -7.62
C GLU A 551 -4.26 -24.89 -8.77
N THR A 552 -3.25 -24.06 -9.02
CA THR A 552 -2.15 -24.37 -9.95
C THR A 552 -0.83 -24.32 -9.19
N THR A 553 -0.03 -25.38 -9.30
CA THR A 553 1.31 -25.46 -8.69
C THR A 553 2.34 -25.72 -9.78
N VAL A 554 3.35 -24.87 -9.88
CA VAL A 554 4.46 -25.03 -10.84
C VAL A 554 5.78 -25.12 -10.07
N VAL A 555 6.45 -26.27 -10.16
CA VAL A 555 7.78 -26.50 -9.57
C VAL A 555 8.78 -26.65 -10.71
N LYS A 556 9.79 -25.75 -10.80
CA LYS A 556 10.72 -25.69 -11.94
C LYS A 556 11.82 -26.75 -11.92
N HIS A 557 12.22 -27.19 -10.72
CA HIS A 557 13.25 -28.21 -10.52
C HIS A 557 12.63 -29.43 -9.86
N ASP A 558 12.83 -29.59 -8.55
CA ASP A 558 12.46 -30.81 -7.84
C ASP A 558 11.34 -30.55 -6.84
N ARG A 559 10.40 -31.48 -6.75
CA ARG A 559 9.42 -31.57 -5.66
C ARG A 559 9.71 -32.85 -4.88
N THR A 560 9.91 -32.72 -3.57
CA THR A 560 9.98 -33.85 -2.65
C THR A 560 8.82 -33.77 -1.67
N GLU A 561 8.09 -34.87 -1.51
CA GLU A 561 6.98 -34.98 -0.57
C GLU A 561 7.20 -36.21 0.31
N THR A 562 6.94 -36.08 1.61
CA THR A 562 7.10 -37.18 2.57
C THR A 562 5.92 -37.17 3.52
N VAL A 563 5.18 -38.27 3.54
CA VAL A 563 4.03 -38.48 4.43
C VAL A 563 4.40 -39.59 5.41
N GLY A 564 4.39 -39.28 6.72
CA GLY A 564 4.88 -40.21 7.74
C GLY A 564 3.94 -41.35 8.10
N ASN A 565 2.62 -41.15 7.92
CA ASN A 565 1.58 -42.14 8.19
C ASN A 565 0.80 -42.43 6.89
N ASP A 566 -0.41 -41.88 6.76
CA ASP A 566 -1.32 -42.16 5.65
C ASP A 566 -1.49 -40.97 4.71
N GLU A 567 -1.51 -41.25 3.40
CA GLU A 567 -1.94 -40.31 2.36
C GLU A 567 -3.27 -40.78 1.76
N LYS A 568 -4.25 -39.88 1.66
CA LYS A 568 -5.53 -40.14 0.97
C LYS A 568 -5.76 -39.09 -0.11
N ILE A 569 -5.94 -39.54 -1.35
CA ILE A 569 -6.25 -38.69 -2.50
C ILE A 569 -7.60 -39.13 -3.08
N ASP A 570 -8.60 -38.25 -3.04
CA ASP A 570 -9.92 -38.46 -3.66
C ASP A 570 -10.04 -37.61 -4.93
N ILE A 571 -10.22 -38.24 -6.09
CA ILE A 571 -10.40 -37.55 -7.39
C ILE A 571 -11.77 -37.97 -7.94
N LEU A 572 -12.70 -37.01 -8.01
CA LEU A 572 -14.09 -37.32 -8.35
C LEU A 572 -14.33 -37.52 -9.85
N MET A 573 -13.48 -36.92 -10.68
CA MET A 573 -13.59 -36.98 -12.14
C MET A 573 -12.36 -37.69 -12.74
N ASN A 574 -11.41 -36.95 -13.32
CA ASN A 574 -10.29 -37.50 -14.06
C ASN A 574 -8.95 -37.18 -13.38
N ARG A 575 -8.01 -38.13 -13.44
CA ARG A 575 -6.58 -37.92 -13.17
C ARG A 575 -5.81 -38.22 -14.46
N THR A 576 -4.95 -37.29 -14.87
CA THR A 576 -3.99 -37.48 -15.95
C THR A 576 -2.59 -37.29 -15.41
N GLU A 577 -1.68 -38.21 -15.71
CA GLU A 577 -0.29 -38.17 -15.27
C GLU A 577 0.62 -38.48 -16.46
N THR A 578 1.66 -37.65 -16.63
CA THR A 578 2.65 -37.80 -17.70
C THR A 578 4.03 -37.75 -17.06
N VAL A 579 4.80 -38.83 -17.21
CA VAL A 579 6.19 -38.92 -16.71
C VAL A 579 7.13 -38.96 -17.91
N GLY A 580 8.06 -38.01 -17.99
CA GLY A 580 8.91 -37.82 -19.17
C GLY A 580 10.04 -38.83 -19.34
N VAL A 581 10.51 -39.46 -18.25
CA VAL A 581 11.63 -40.41 -18.27
C VAL A 581 11.26 -41.70 -17.55
N ASN A 582 11.27 -41.72 -16.21
CA ASN A 582 11.06 -42.92 -15.41
C ASN A 582 10.08 -42.66 -14.27
N GLU A 583 9.17 -43.61 -14.03
CA GLU A 583 8.36 -43.71 -12.82
C GLU A 583 8.78 -44.99 -12.07
N SER A 584 9.02 -44.88 -10.76
CA SER A 584 9.35 -46.03 -9.89
C SER A 584 8.41 -46.05 -8.69
N ILE A 585 7.69 -47.15 -8.50
CA ILE A 585 6.76 -47.35 -7.38
C ILE A 585 7.17 -48.61 -6.64
N THR A 586 7.44 -48.48 -5.34
CA THR A 586 7.72 -49.60 -4.44
C THR A 586 6.62 -49.69 -3.38
N ILE A 587 6.00 -50.87 -3.23
CA ILE A 587 4.96 -51.13 -2.22
C ILE A 587 5.48 -52.19 -1.26
N GLY A 588 5.58 -51.86 0.04
CA GLY A 588 6.19 -52.75 1.04
C GLY A 588 5.35 -53.97 1.43
N ALA A 589 4.03 -53.93 1.21
CA ALA A 589 3.12 -55.02 1.53
C ALA A 589 2.15 -55.33 0.37
N ASN A 590 0.98 -54.68 0.36
CA ASN A 590 -0.10 -55.01 -0.58
C ASN A 590 -0.43 -53.82 -1.50
N ARG A 591 -0.56 -54.08 -2.80
CA ARG A 591 -1.19 -53.17 -3.77
C ARG A 591 -2.49 -53.81 -4.27
N SER A 592 -3.62 -53.16 -4.03
CA SER A 592 -4.90 -53.55 -4.62
C SER A 592 -5.28 -52.54 -5.72
N LYS A 593 -5.68 -53.04 -6.89
CA LYS A 593 -6.14 -52.23 -8.03
C LYS A 593 -7.47 -52.80 -8.50
N THR A 594 -8.50 -51.95 -8.62
CA THR A 594 -9.82 -52.33 -9.15
C THR A 594 -10.19 -51.39 -10.27
N VAL A 595 -10.49 -51.94 -11.44
CA VAL A 595 -10.95 -51.19 -12.63
C VAL A 595 -12.32 -51.72 -13.02
N LYS A 596 -13.34 -50.86 -13.02
CA LYS A 596 -14.74 -51.29 -13.22
C LYS A 596 -15.15 -51.48 -14.69
N ALA A 597 -14.45 -50.83 -15.63
CA ALA A 597 -14.78 -50.86 -17.05
C ALA A 597 -13.66 -51.52 -17.87
N SER A 598 -12.57 -50.79 -18.14
CA SER A 598 -11.49 -51.27 -19.00
C SER A 598 -10.12 -50.76 -18.52
N GLU A 599 -9.10 -51.62 -18.62
CA GLU A 599 -7.69 -51.27 -18.46
C GLU A 599 -6.94 -51.59 -19.76
N THR A 600 -6.18 -50.62 -20.28
CA THR A 600 -5.30 -50.81 -21.44
C THR A 600 -3.87 -50.50 -21.02
N ALA A 601 -2.95 -51.42 -21.32
CA ALA A 601 -1.51 -51.24 -21.09
C ALA A 601 -0.75 -51.52 -22.38
N THR A 602 -0.06 -50.50 -22.91
CA THR A 602 0.75 -50.61 -24.13
C THR A 602 2.23 -50.50 -23.76
N VAL A 603 3.05 -51.45 -24.20
CA VAL A 603 4.50 -51.45 -23.97
C VAL A 603 5.21 -51.65 -25.30
N PHE A 604 6.03 -50.70 -25.70
CA PHE A 604 6.65 -50.68 -27.04
C PHE A 604 7.86 -51.62 -27.18
N LEU A 605 8.67 -51.75 -26.14
CA LEU A 605 9.90 -52.55 -26.19
C LEU A 605 9.74 -53.88 -25.44
N GLN A 606 9.67 -53.82 -24.12
CA GLN A 606 9.65 -55.01 -23.28
C GLN A 606 8.85 -54.78 -22.01
N ARG A 607 7.98 -55.74 -21.69
CA ARG A 607 7.35 -55.88 -20.37
C ARG A 607 7.90 -57.13 -19.70
N THR A 608 8.49 -56.99 -18.52
CA THR A 608 8.87 -58.12 -17.66
C THR A 608 7.85 -58.24 -16.53
N HIS A 609 7.22 -59.40 -16.40
CA HIS A 609 6.34 -59.74 -15.28
C HIS A 609 6.95 -60.92 -14.53
N SER A 610 7.28 -60.73 -13.25
CA SER A 610 7.87 -61.75 -12.40
C SER A 610 7.02 -61.93 -11.16
N VAL A 611 6.67 -63.16 -10.85
CA VAL A 611 5.83 -63.53 -9.71
C VAL A 611 6.58 -64.57 -8.89
N GLY A 612 6.80 -64.27 -7.60
CA GLY A 612 7.69 -65.08 -6.76
C GLY A 612 7.08 -66.37 -6.21
N ILE A 613 5.77 -66.40 -5.96
CA ILE A 613 5.09 -67.56 -5.34
C ILE A 613 4.00 -68.11 -6.26
N ASN A 614 2.96 -67.31 -6.53
CA ASN A 614 1.80 -67.76 -7.29
C ASN A 614 1.16 -66.60 -8.06
N GLU A 615 0.77 -66.87 -9.30
CA GLU A 615 -0.07 -66.00 -10.12
C GLU A 615 -1.42 -66.71 -10.36
N THR A 616 -2.53 -66.00 -10.22
CA THR A 616 -3.86 -66.53 -10.54
C THR A 616 -4.56 -65.58 -11.47
N ILE A 617 -4.86 -66.05 -12.68
CA ILE A 617 -5.60 -65.31 -13.70
C ILE A 617 -6.95 -66.00 -13.85
N THR A 618 -8.04 -65.28 -13.58
CA THR A 618 -9.41 -65.76 -13.80
C THR A 618 -10.04 -64.91 -14.90
N VAL A 619 -10.46 -65.56 -15.99
CA VAL A 619 -11.11 -64.89 -17.13
C VAL A 619 -12.53 -65.42 -17.29
N GLY A 620 -13.52 -64.53 -17.23
CA GLY A 620 -14.93 -64.91 -17.18
C GLY A 620 -15.59 -65.27 -18.52
N ALA A 621 -15.01 -64.83 -19.65
CA ALA A 621 -15.58 -65.06 -20.98
C ALA A 621 -14.56 -65.63 -21.96
N ALA A 622 -13.57 -64.83 -22.38
CA ALA A 622 -12.55 -65.24 -23.34
C ALA A 622 -11.20 -64.61 -23.01
N GLN A 623 -10.14 -65.40 -23.11
CA GLN A 623 -8.75 -64.94 -23.08
C GLN A 623 -8.17 -65.14 -24.48
N GLU A 624 -7.66 -64.07 -25.08
CA GLU A 624 -6.95 -64.13 -26.37
C GLU A 624 -5.47 -63.78 -26.13
N VAL A 625 -4.58 -64.62 -26.67
CA VAL A 625 -3.13 -64.40 -26.63
C VAL A 625 -2.60 -64.52 -28.05
N THR A 626 -2.15 -63.40 -28.61
CA THR A 626 -1.58 -63.34 -29.96
C THR A 626 -0.09 -63.05 -29.86
N VAL A 627 0.74 -63.93 -30.43
CA VAL A 627 2.20 -63.81 -30.41
C VAL A 627 2.73 -63.73 -31.84
N GLY A 628 3.41 -62.65 -32.19
CA GLY A 628 3.79 -62.36 -33.58
C GLY A 628 5.04 -63.08 -34.09
N ALA A 629 5.94 -63.53 -33.21
CA ALA A 629 7.21 -64.14 -33.62
C ALA A 629 7.48 -65.47 -32.91
N PHE A 630 7.53 -65.45 -31.58
CA PHE A 630 7.93 -66.60 -30.80
C PHE A 630 7.31 -66.59 -29.40
N GLN A 631 6.70 -67.71 -29.02
CA GLN A 631 6.25 -67.97 -27.66
C GLN A 631 7.04 -69.16 -27.09
N ALA A 632 7.69 -68.97 -25.96
CA ALA A 632 8.28 -70.06 -25.17
C ALA A 632 7.52 -70.24 -23.86
N VAL A 633 7.12 -71.48 -23.57
CA VAL A 633 6.60 -71.87 -22.27
C VAL A 633 7.55 -72.92 -21.70
N THR A 634 8.25 -72.58 -20.61
CA THR A 634 9.14 -73.51 -19.90
C THR A 634 8.52 -73.82 -18.55
N VAL A 635 8.34 -75.10 -18.23
CA VAL A 635 7.70 -75.55 -16.99
C VAL A 635 8.67 -76.43 -16.23
N GLY A 636 9.01 -76.04 -14.99
CA GLY A 636 10.08 -76.68 -14.21
C GLY A 636 9.72 -78.01 -13.53
N ALA A 637 8.42 -78.25 -13.26
CA ALA A 637 7.97 -79.47 -12.57
C ALA A 637 6.93 -80.24 -13.40
N TYR A 638 5.71 -79.71 -13.51
CA TYR A 638 4.66 -80.31 -14.34
C TYR A 638 3.73 -79.22 -14.88
N GLN A 639 3.25 -79.41 -16.11
CA GLN A 639 2.20 -78.59 -16.72
C GLN A 639 0.93 -79.44 -16.81
N ALA A 640 -0.18 -78.94 -16.28
CA ALA A 640 -1.49 -79.57 -16.44
C ALA A 640 -2.38 -78.66 -17.30
N VAL A 641 -2.92 -79.21 -18.39
CA VAL A 641 -3.91 -78.55 -19.25
C VAL A 641 -5.19 -79.38 -19.20
N THR A 642 -6.26 -78.82 -18.65
CA THR A 642 -7.57 -79.47 -18.56
C THR A 642 -8.56 -78.71 -19.41
N ILE A 643 -9.25 -79.39 -20.33
CA ILE A 643 -10.13 -78.77 -21.33
C ILE A 643 -11.50 -79.41 -21.21
N GLY A 644 -12.53 -78.59 -20.93
CA GLY A 644 -13.86 -79.08 -20.58
C GLY A 644 -14.76 -79.48 -21.76
N ALA A 645 -14.47 -79.02 -22.98
CA ALA A 645 -15.29 -79.30 -24.16
C ALA A 645 -14.46 -79.85 -25.33
N TYR A 646 -13.69 -79.01 -26.02
CA TYR A 646 -12.87 -79.42 -27.15
C TYR A 646 -11.53 -78.66 -27.17
N HIS A 647 -10.48 -79.37 -27.58
CA HIS A 647 -9.16 -78.82 -27.86
C HIS A 647 -8.88 -78.94 -29.34
N THR A 648 -8.54 -77.82 -29.99
CA THR A 648 -8.11 -77.81 -31.39
C THR A 648 -6.72 -77.19 -31.45
N GLU A 649 -5.74 -77.98 -31.89
CA GLU A 649 -4.40 -77.50 -32.23
C GLU A 649 -4.24 -77.60 -33.75
N THR A 650 -3.92 -76.48 -34.41
CA THR A 650 -3.68 -76.44 -35.86
C THR A 650 -2.25 -75.96 -36.10
N VAL A 651 -1.44 -76.79 -36.75
CA VAL A 651 -0.02 -76.51 -37.00
C VAL A 651 0.20 -76.31 -38.49
N GLY A 652 0.62 -75.10 -38.89
CA GLY A 652 0.69 -74.70 -40.31
C GLY A 652 1.92 -75.22 -41.08
N ALA A 653 3.00 -75.61 -40.41
CA ALA A 653 4.23 -76.09 -41.05
C ALA A 653 4.67 -77.46 -40.52
N SER A 654 5.17 -77.52 -39.28
CA SER A 654 5.62 -78.76 -38.66
C SER A 654 5.37 -78.75 -37.16
N GLN A 655 4.93 -79.90 -36.63
CA GLN A 655 4.88 -80.17 -35.20
C GLN A 655 5.95 -81.21 -34.90
N THR A 656 6.76 -80.99 -33.87
CA THR A 656 7.72 -81.98 -33.36
C THR A 656 7.45 -82.22 -31.89
N ILE A 657 7.12 -83.46 -31.54
CA ILE A 657 6.90 -83.90 -30.16
C ILE A 657 8.07 -84.80 -29.80
N SER A 658 8.94 -84.34 -28.89
CA SER A 658 10.05 -85.12 -28.35
C SER A 658 9.76 -85.46 -26.89
N VAL A 659 9.67 -86.74 -26.55
CA VAL A 659 9.38 -87.21 -25.19
C VAL A 659 10.59 -87.97 -24.67
N GLY A 660 11.18 -87.52 -23.56
CA GLY A 660 12.45 -88.05 -23.06
C GLY A 660 12.38 -89.37 -22.29
N SER A 661 11.19 -89.82 -21.88
CA SER A 661 11.01 -91.09 -21.16
C SER A 661 9.92 -91.96 -21.79
N GLY A 662 8.64 -91.65 -21.57
CA GLY A 662 7.54 -92.43 -22.12
C GLY A 662 6.38 -91.53 -22.52
N GLN A 663 5.85 -91.76 -23.73
CA GLN A 663 4.61 -91.14 -24.19
C GLN A 663 3.49 -92.18 -24.08
N THR A 664 2.47 -91.88 -23.28
CA THR A 664 1.24 -92.69 -23.23
C THR A 664 0.11 -91.91 -23.89
N VAL A 665 -0.49 -92.48 -24.93
CA VAL A 665 -1.69 -91.94 -25.56
C VAL A 665 -2.84 -92.89 -25.26
N THR A 666 -3.79 -92.46 -24.43
CA THR A 666 -5.01 -93.22 -24.12
C THR A 666 -6.18 -92.57 -24.85
N VAL A 667 -6.81 -93.29 -25.76
CA VAL A 667 -7.98 -92.80 -26.52
C VAL A 667 -9.21 -93.55 -26.07
N GLY A 668 -10.20 -92.83 -25.53
CA GLY A 668 -11.38 -93.45 -24.89
C GLY A 668 -12.43 -94.02 -25.85
N SER A 669 -12.39 -93.68 -27.15
CA SER A 669 -13.32 -94.22 -28.15
C SER A 669 -12.60 -94.67 -29.42
N ALA A 670 -12.25 -93.75 -30.32
CA ALA A 670 -11.62 -94.08 -31.59
C ALA A 670 -10.41 -93.19 -31.85
N GLN A 671 -9.28 -93.80 -32.23
CA GLN A 671 -8.12 -93.08 -32.75
C GLN A 671 -8.08 -93.28 -34.26
N THR A 672 -8.14 -92.20 -35.03
CA THR A 672 -7.94 -92.22 -36.48
C THR A 672 -6.63 -91.51 -36.81
N VAL A 673 -5.70 -92.22 -37.43
CA VAL A 673 -4.46 -91.66 -37.96
C VAL A 673 -4.55 -91.71 -39.49
N SER A 674 -4.65 -90.54 -40.12
CA SER A 674 -4.69 -90.40 -41.57
C SER A 674 -3.42 -89.69 -42.04
N VAL A 675 -2.57 -90.39 -42.80
CA VAL A 675 -1.31 -89.84 -43.33
C VAL A 675 -1.43 -89.69 -44.83
N GLY A 676 -1.40 -88.46 -45.35
CA GLY A 676 -1.52 -88.19 -46.79
C GLY A 676 -0.26 -88.48 -47.62
N GLY A 677 0.87 -88.74 -46.95
CA GLY A 677 2.16 -89.07 -47.58
C GLY A 677 2.71 -90.41 -47.06
N LYS A 678 4.03 -90.48 -46.85
CA LYS A 678 4.69 -91.68 -46.31
C LYS A 678 4.55 -91.76 -44.79
N GLN A 679 3.96 -92.83 -44.28
CA GLN A 679 4.10 -93.23 -42.87
C GLN A 679 5.32 -94.15 -42.73
N SER A 680 6.24 -93.81 -41.83
CA SER A 680 7.40 -94.65 -41.52
C SER A 680 7.43 -94.91 -40.01
N THR A 681 7.37 -96.18 -39.62
CA THR A 681 7.49 -96.61 -38.23
C THR A 681 8.81 -97.38 -38.10
N SER A 682 9.75 -96.82 -37.34
CA SER A 682 11.04 -97.46 -37.03
C SER A 682 11.09 -97.71 -35.54
N VAL A 683 11.20 -98.99 -35.15
CA VAL A 683 11.29 -99.41 -33.75
C VAL A 683 12.69 -99.97 -33.54
N GLY A 684 13.47 -99.36 -32.64
CA GLY A 684 14.86 -99.76 -32.37
C GLY A 684 15.01 -100.95 -31.41
N GLY A 685 13.92 -101.32 -30.73
CA GLY A 685 13.83 -102.50 -29.87
C GLY A 685 12.69 -103.41 -30.33
N ASP A 686 12.05 -104.13 -29.40
CA ASP A 686 10.97 -105.06 -29.74
C ASP A 686 9.68 -104.32 -30.09
N GLN A 687 9.09 -104.67 -31.23
CA GLN A 687 7.73 -104.27 -31.57
C GLN A 687 6.77 -105.41 -31.23
N SER A 688 5.88 -105.19 -30.26
CA SER A 688 4.78 -106.11 -29.93
C SER A 688 3.45 -105.53 -30.42
N LEU A 689 2.71 -106.29 -31.22
CA LEU A 689 1.36 -105.96 -31.65
C LEU A 689 0.40 -107.02 -31.09
N SER A 690 -0.50 -106.59 -30.20
CA SER A 690 -1.56 -107.43 -29.65
C SER A 690 -2.92 -106.87 -30.09
N VAL A 691 -3.66 -107.64 -30.88
CA VAL A 691 -4.99 -107.27 -31.37
C VAL A 691 -6.01 -108.19 -30.69
N GLY A 692 -6.87 -107.64 -29.83
CA GLY A 692 -7.89 -108.41 -29.12
C GLY A 692 -9.07 -108.85 -30.00
N GLY A 693 -9.22 -108.26 -31.19
CA GLY A 693 -10.21 -108.61 -32.21
C GLY A 693 -9.56 -109.17 -33.48
N ALA A 694 -10.26 -109.09 -34.61
CA ALA A 694 -9.71 -109.50 -35.89
C ALA A 694 -8.63 -108.50 -36.36
N GLN A 695 -7.47 -109.02 -36.78
CA GLN A 695 -6.48 -108.25 -37.53
C GLN A 695 -6.65 -108.55 -39.02
N THR A 696 -6.97 -107.52 -39.81
CA THR A 696 -7.02 -107.60 -41.27
C THR A 696 -5.87 -106.81 -41.85
N VAL A 697 -5.02 -107.45 -42.63
CA VAL A 697 -3.96 -106.81 -43.41
C VAL A 697 -4.32 -106.95 -44.88
N SER A 698 -4.55 -105.82 -45.56
CA SER A 698 -4.83 -105.78 -47.00
C SER A 698 -3.74 -104.96 -47.67
N VAL A 699 -2.97 -105.60 -48.56
CA VAL A 699 -1.91 -104.97 -49.35
C VAL A 699 -2.32 -105.06 -50.81
N ALA A 700 -2.40 -103.91 -51.50
CA ALA A 700 -2.98 -103.83 -52.84
C ALA A 700 -2.00 -104.17 -53.98
N ASN A 701 -0.70 -104.01 -53.74
CA ASN A 701 0.37 -104.41 -54.66
C ASN A 701 1.15 -105.57 -54.02
N ASP A 702 2.47 -105.44 -53.85
CA ASP A 702 3.29 -106.53 -53.36
C ASP A 702 3.43 -106.50 -51.83
N ALA A 703 3.14 -107.62 -51.18
CA ALA A 703 3.57 -107.88 -49.81
C ALA A 703 4.87 -108.70 -49.85
N SER A 704 5.95 -108.18 -49.28
CA SER A 704 7.20 -108.92 -49.10
C SER A 704 7.49 -109.08 -47.61
N GLU A 705 7.68 -110.32 -47.19
CA GLU A 705 8.11 -110.67 -45.84
C GLU A 705 9.46 -111.39 -45.95
N SER A 706 10.49 -110.82 -45.32
CA SER A 706 11.84 -111.39 -45.28
C SER A 706 12.22 -111.62 -43.82
N ILE A 707 12.37 -112.89 -43.45
CA ILE A 707 12.73 -113.31 -42.10
C ILE A 707 14.12 -113.95 -42.18
N ASN A 708 15.12 -113.27 -41.65
CA ASN A 708 16.51 -113.78 -41.64
C ASN A 708 16.73 -114.87 -40.56
N GLY A 709 15.83 -114.96 -39.58
CA GLY A 709 15.84 -115.96 -38.51
C GLY A 709 14.87 -117.12 -38.77
N ALA A 710 14.54 -117.88 -37.73
CA ALA A 710 13.54 -118.96 -37.83
C ALA A 710 12.12 -118.38 -37.86
N GLN A 711 11.29 -118.84 -38.80
CA GLN A 711 9.85 -118.61 -38.78
C GLN A 711 9.14 -119.78 -38.09
N SER A 712 8.32 -119.49 -37.08
CA SER A 712 7.43 -120.46 -36.44
C SER A 712 5.99 -120.02 -36.63
N SER A 713 5.14 -120.92 -37.14
CA SER A 713 3.71 -120.70 -37.28
C SER A 713 2.96 -121.80 -36.53
N THR A 714 2.27 -121.42 -35.47
CA THR A 714 1.40 -122.33 -34.70
C THR A 714 -0.05 -121.93 -34.95
N VAL A 715 -0.82 -122.79 -35.60
CA VAL A 715 -2.24 -122.58 -35.87
C VAL A 715 -3.03 -123.60 -35.06
N ALA A 716 -3.76 -123.16 -34.04
CA ALA A 716 -4.41 -124.05 -33.08
C ALA A 716 -5.70 -124.73 -33.60
N LYS A 717 -6.29 -124.21 -34.68
CA LYS A 717 -7.48 -124.78 -35.32
C LYS A 717 -7.13 -125.29 -36.72
N GLY A 718 -7.82 -124.82 -37.76
CA GLY A 718 -7.52 -125.20 -39.15
C GLY A 718 -6.53 -124.23 -39.79
N ARG A 719 -5.60 -124.75 -40.59
CA ARG A 719 -4.85 -123.98 -41.57
C ARG A 719 -5.30 -124.41 -42.97
N THR A 720 -5.80 -123.48 -43.77
CA THR A 720 -6.11 -123.69 -45.19
C THR A 720 -5.15 -122.85 -46.01
N SER A 721 -4.45 -123.48 -46.95
CA SER A 721 -3.71 -122.79 -48.00
C SER A 721 -4.43 -123.04 -49.31
N SER A 722 -4.72 -121.98 -50.06
CA SER A 722 -5.33 -122.04 -51.38
C SER A 722 -4.49 -121.18 -52.32
N VAL A 723 -3.77 -121.83 -53.24
CA VAL A 723 -2.94 -121.18 -54.24
C VAL A 723 -3.63 -121.35 -55.58
N GLY A 724 -3.91 -120.24 -56.26
CA GLY A 724 -4.75 -120.23 -57.47
C GLY A 724 -4.05 -120.74 -58.73
N GLU A 725 -2.72 -120.70 -58.74
CA GLU A 725 -1.89 -121.25 -59.82
C GLU A 725 -0.92 -122.29 -59.24
N ASP A 726 0.39 -122.09 -59.34
CA ASP A 726 1.37 -123.09 -58.91
C ASP A 726 1.76 -122.91 -57.42
N ASP A 727 1.63 -123.99 -56.63
CA ASP A 727 2.27 -124.10 -55.31
C ASP A 727 3.51 -125.00 -55.41
N ALA A 728 4.69 -124.41 -55.22
CA ALA A 728 5.96 -125.10 -55.34
C ALA A 728 6.66 -125.18 -53.98
N LEU A 729 6.61 -126.36 -53.36
CA LEU A 729 7.34 -126.62 -52.12
C LEU A 729 8.67 -127.33 -52.40
N LYS A 730 9.78 -126.62 -52.24
CA LYS A 730 11.13 -127.19 -52.32
C LYS A 730 11.75 -127.31 -50.92
N VAL A 731 11.96 -128.54 -50.45
CA VAL A 731 12.61 -128.81 -49.16
C VAL A 731 13.99 -129.41 -49.40
N GLY A 732 15.05 -128.69 -48.99
CA GLY A 732 16.43 -129.06 -49.33
C GLY A 732 17.02 -130.23 -48.54
N LYS A 733 16.36 -130.69 -47.47
CA LYS A 733 16.80 -131.85 -46.66
C LYS A 733 15.66 -132.85 -46.45
N ASN A 734 14.99 -132.82 -45.30
CA ASN A 734 13.92 -133.77 -44.97
C ASN A 734 12.57 -133.09 -45.14
N PHE A 735 11.69 -133.71 -45.92
CA PHE A 735 10.27 -133.35 -45.92
C PHE A 735 9.48 -134.43 -45.19
N THR A 736 8.89 -134.06 -44.06
CA THR A 736 8.12 -134.97 -43.22
C THR A 736 6.69 -134.47 -43.16
N ILE A 737 5.78 -135.25 -43.73
CA ILE A 737 4.34 -135.11 -43.51
C ILE A 737 3.97 -136.18 -42.49
N ASN A 738 3.52 -135.74 -41.32
CA ASN A 738 3.00 -136.63 -40.29
C ASN A 738 1.53 -136.25 -40.02
N ALA A 739 0.65 -137.24 -40.02
CA ALA A 739 -0.74 -137.06 -39.65
C ALA A 739 -1.19 -138.26 -38.82
N ASP A 740 -1.84 -137.99 -37.69
CA ASP A 740 -2.18 -139.02 -36.70
C ASP A 740 -3.32 -139.96 -37.17
N GLU A 741 -4.19 -139.48 -38.06
CA GLU A 741 -5.34 -140.27 -38.52
C GLU A 741 -5.15 -140.86 -39.93
N SER A 742 -4.87 -140.01 -40.91
CA SER A 742 -4.64 -140.44 -42.28
C SER A 742 -3.86 -139.40 -43.07
N ILE A 743 -3.03 -139.88 -43.99
CA ILE A 743 -2.47 -139.07 -45.06
C ILE A 743 -3.13 -139.55 -46.36
N SER A 744 -3.81 -138.64 -47.06
CA SER A 744 -4.40 -138.93 -48.36
C SER A 744 -3.76 -138.03 -49.42
N LEU A 745 -3.16 -138.66 -50.41
CA LEU A 745 -2.69 -138.00 -51.63
C LEU A 745 -3.74 -138.26 -52.69
N VAL A 746 -4.48 -137.22 -53.06
CA VAL A 746 -5.62 -137.31 -53.98
C VAL A 746 -5.30 -136.52 -55.23
N THR A 747 -5.39 -137.19 -56.38
CA THR A 747 -5.29 -136.55 -57.69
C THR A 747 -6.47 -137.01 -58.53
N GLY A 748 -7.50 -136.17 -58.63
CA GLY A 748 -8.78 -136.55 -59.23
C GLY A 748 -9.39 -137.76 -58.52
N ASP A 749 -9.80 -138.78 -59.27
CA ASP A 749 -10.40 -140.01 -58.72
C ASP A 749 -9.37 -141.04 -58.20
N ALA A 750 -8.06 -140.80 -58.36
CA ALA A 750 -7.01 -141.68 -57.86
C ALA A 750 -6.51 -141.24 -56.48
N SER A 751 -6.25 -142.21 -55.60
CA SER A 751 -5.74 -141.91 -54.26
C SER A 751 -4.75 -142.94 -53.75
N ILE A 752 -3.73 -142.44 -53.05
CA ILE A 752 -2.95 -143.25 -52.10
C ILE A 752 -3.33 -142.76 -50.71
N THR A 753 -3.99 -143.62 -49.95
CA THR A 753 -4.39 -143.31 -48.59
C THR A 753 -3.64 -144.21 -47.62
N MET A 754 -2.86 -143.60 -46.74
CA MET A 754 -2.18 -144.24 -45.63
C MET A 754 -3.00 -143.97 -44.37
N LYS A 755 -3.52 -145.03 -43.76
CA LYS A 755 -4.33 -144.96 -42.53
C LYS A 755 -3.47 -145.31 -41.31
N LYS A 756 -3.87 -144.81 -40.14
CA LYS A 756 -3.15 -145.06 -38.88
C LYS A 756 -3.03 -146.55 -38.48
N ASP A 757 -3.92 -147.41 -38.96
CA ASP A 757 -3.91 -148.85 -38.66
C ASP A 757 -2.89 -149.63 -39.52
N GLY A 758 -2.11 -148.94 -40.35
CA GLY A 758 -1.12 -149.54 -41.24
C GLY A 758 -1.70 -149.96 -42.60
N THR A 759 -3.01 -149.80 -42.81
CA THR A 759 -3.64 -150.07 -44.11
C THR A 759 -3.18 -149.03 -45.12
N ILE A 760 -2.66 -149.51 -46.25
CA ILE A 760 -2.40 -148.69 -47.42
C ILE A 760 -3.41 -149.07 -48.48
N GLU A 761 -4.33 -148.14 -48.77
CA GLU A 761 -5.27 -148.27 -49.87
C GLU A 761 -4.73 -147.51 -51.08
N ILE A 762 -4.40 -148.24 -52.13
CA ILE A 762 -4.11 -147.68 -53.45
C ILE A 762 -5.36 -147.90 -54.29
N LYS A 763 -6.05 -146.81 -54.63
CA LYS A 763 -7.24 -146.82 -55.50
C LYS A 763 -6.92 -146.10 -56.80
N GLY A 764 -7.19 -146.79 -57.91
CA GLY A 764 -7.09 -146.26 -59.26
C GLY A 764 -7.94 -147.11 -60.21
N LYS A 765 -8.35 -146.52 -61.33
CA LYS A 765 -9.14 -147.20 -62.37
C LYS A 765 -8.35 -148.35 -63.01
N ASP A 766 -7.08 -148.09 -63.33
CA ASP A 766 -6.11 -149.08 -63.81
C ASP A 766 -4.90 -149.03 -62.88
N ILE A 767 -4.52 -150.17 -62.30
CA ILE A 767 -3.32 -150.28 -61.45
C ILE A 767 -2.32 -151.19 -62.16
N THR A 768 -1.32 -150.57 -62.78
CA THR A 768 -0.21 -151.29 -63.41
C THR A 768 0.97 -151.36 -62.45
N VAL A 769 1.30 -152.57 -61.99
CA VAL A 769 2.53 -152.81 -61.23
C VAL A 769 3.54 -153.46 -62.17
N GLN A 770 4.56 -152.71 -62.59
CA GLN A 770 5.55 -153.17 -63.55
C GLN A 770 6.94 -153.20 -62.91
N GLY A 771 7.52 -154.39 -62.79
CA GLY A 771 8.85 -154.61 -62.23
C GLY A 771 9.84 -155.01 -63.32
N SER A 772 10.97 -154.29 -63.43
CA SER A 772 12.07 -154.63 -64.33
C SER A 772 12.99 -155.74 -63.80
N GLY A 773 12.84 -156.10 -62.52
CA GLY A 773 13.43 -157.28 -61.87
C GLY A 773 12.35 -158.21 -61.30
N LYS A 774 12.68 -159.05 -60.30
CA LYS A 774 11.68 -159.91 -59.65
C LYS A 774 10.67 -159.07 -58.85
N ILE A 775 9.38 -159.28 -59.10
CA ILE A 775 8.31 -158.82 -58.21
C ILE A 775 8.08 -159.94 -57.19
N ASN A 776 8.46 -159.70 -55.95
CA ASN A 776 8.18 -160.62 -54.84
C ASN A 776 6.91 -160.13 -54.14
N LEU A 777 5.84 -160.89 -54.26
CA LEU A 777 4.65 -160.75 -53.41
C LEU A 777 4.73 -161.88 -52.39
N THR A 778 5.06 -161.51 -51.16
CA THR A 778 5.17 -162.43 -50.02
C THR A 778 4.16 -161.98 -48.98
N ALA A 779 3.28 -162.89 -48.57
CA ALA A 779 2.39 -162.69 -47.44
C ALA A 779 2.55 -163.88 -46.49
N ASP A 780 2.55 -163.61 -45.19
CA ASP A 780 2.58 -164.66 -44.16
C ASP A 780 1.21 -165.36 -44.02
N GLY A 781 0.16 -164.82 -44.68
CA GLY A 781 -1.17 -165.41 -44.82
C GLY A 781 -1.59 -165.51 -46.29
N ASP A 782 -2.90 -165.58 -46.56
CA ASP A 782 -3.41 -165.83 -47.91
C ASP A 782 -3.24 -164.62 -48.85
N ILE A 783 -2.68 -164.88 -50.04
CA ILE A 783 -2.82 -163.98 -51.18
C ILE A 783 -4.07 -164.40 -51.95
N VAL A 784 -5.15 -163.64 -51.79
CA VAL A 784 -6.37 -163.83 -52.56
C VAL A 784 -6.31 -162.92 -53.79
N MET A 785 -6.09 -163.52 -54.97
CA MET A 785 -6.30 -162.83 -56.24
C MET A 785 -7.61 -163.32 -56.86
N THR A 786 -8.51 -162.38 -57.12
CA THR A 786 -9.79 -162.61 -57.80
C THR A 786 -9.78 -161.84 -59.12
N ALA A 787 -9.98 -162.55 -60.23
CA ALA A 787 -10.14 -161.94 -61.55
C ALA A 787 -11.14 -162.77 -62.37
N SER A 788 -11.78 -162.10 -63.33
CA SER A 788 -12.71 -162.72 -64.28
C SER A 788 -12.00 -163.65 -65.28
N ASN A 789 -10.71 -163.45 -65.52
CA ASN A 789 -9.81 -164.38 -66.20
C ASN A 789 -8.39 -164.24 -65.61
N ILE A 790 -7.84 -165.35 -65.12
CA ILE A 790 -6.41 -165.47 -64.78
C ILE A 790 -5.78 -166.34 -65.85
N HIS A 791 -4.85 -165.79 -66.63
CA HIS A 791 -4.06 -166.60 -67.53
C HIS A 791 -2.99 -167.36 -66.72
N GLN A 792 -3.30 -168.61 -66.36
CA GLN A 792 -2.37 -169.66 -65.89
C GLN A 792 -1.57 -170.21 -67.09
N ASN A 793 -0.42 -170.89 -66.96
CA ASN A 793 -0.18 -172.08 -66.13
C ASN A 793 -0.25 -171.94 -64.61
#